data_AF-A0A7Y0UT56-F1
#
_entry.id   AF-A0A7Y0UT56-F1
#
_cell.length_a   1.000
_cell.length_b   1.000
_cell.length_c   1.000
_cell.angle_alpha   90.00
_cell.angle_beta   90.00
_cell.angle_gamma   90.00
#
_symmetry.space_group_name_H-M   'P 1'
#
loop_
_entity.id
_entity.type
_entity.pdbx_description
1 polymer ?
#
loop_
_entity_poly.entity_id
_entity_poly.type
_entity_poly.pdbx_seq_one_letter_code
_entity_poly.pdbx_strand_id
1 'polypeptide(L)'
;MEQKDNMQLLTAGFSELLKTLAPYIATELRHEYGAAWWSQGIYGKLYDDQRANLPASGNEPELLKSLDIAACLLLMDIQWCEVFRKKLPRDCKNYVMELKGTRNKWAHAGSQGISDKDTWRALDTMSLLAEQINPDCAATINELHRIARYGDAQGSTAKTSNSLPTQPSKKIPGQIKVVSGLPSWREVMEPHQDVAAGRYKQAEFAADLAQVARGQGEPEYRDPVEFFNRTYVTEGMKGLLVQSLRRVCGLGGEPVIQLKTAFGGGKTHSMLALYHLMRNHAQTTQMDSLAPVLQAAGVSQIPSVHVAVLVGTALNPAQYKRPVNMPGITVNTLWGEMAMQLAQSVGDATLYNYVKEADKKGVSPGSETLTKLFDACGCCLVLMDELVAYAKKLYGVKGLPAGTFDNFITFIQELSEAARASKCSLVVASIPESDNEIGGEAGQRALDQIEHTFGRMEAIWKPVAASEGFEVVRRRLFLDCKDEAARDQVCKVFSQMYNENSADFPSECRELEYRERMISCYPIHPEVFDRLYEDWATLESFQRTRGVLRLMAAVIHELWMNRDAFPMIMPGSLPFDVSSVRDELTSYLNESWNGVVDSEVDGMQSIPRKNDQANTRYGKCLASRRVARTIMLGSAPDVSGQAVRGIEKARIRLGVVQPKENIAVFNDALATLQTSLAFLYSDGGGNRFWYDTRPTLRKVAADRAQQVSEDEALHEIEQRLRKLRKAPPFAGIHVCPSQSLEVPDEQSLRLVILPPKATHRAKDTESKALQGAKEILENRGSAARTYKNEIVFAALDESLVAETRLAAKQYLAWESIAKDYESLNLDATQKREVGQSMSRAEQTLNTKIQEAYQWLIYPRIDLDQGSEIVWETENVGSAGEDIVAKMASRLLTTEVVIAAWAPALLKMELDKLLWKDTDHIQILQLWDYLCTYCYLPRLAGYEVLESAIRQGLGIADYFGIAADFSEGKYVELSLGQEKGIINRSDLLVKPEVARSQIEVEEQAAREKAVRLAENAESAGYEFTPVSTQTVPNLDGSVGVSSTYIATPTEKPSSDPKFFSMEAMLDTTRINRDVQTIVDEIVRNLEHLDAVELELSLRVQAKADNGIPVPIVRAISENCQNLGIKDFDFRD
;
A
#
# COMPACT_ATOMS: atom_id res chain seq x y z
N MET A 1 57.20 6.05 0.58
CA MET A 1 57.85 4.72 0.74
C MET A 1 57.38 3.76 -0.36
N GLU A 2 56.11 3.82 -0.78
CA GLU A 2 55.49 3.05 -1.89
C GLU A 2 56.20 3.19 -3.27
N GLN A 3 56.74 4.35 -3.63
CA GLN A 3 57.33 4.56 -4.98
C GLN A 3 58.61 3.75 -5.26
N LYS A 4 59.35 3.33 -4.23
CA LYS A 4 60.51 2.44 -4.41
C LYS A 4 60.09 1.01 -4.76
N ASP A 5 58.86 0.64 -4.45
CA ASP A 5 58.30 -0.70 -4.62
C ASP A 5 57.91 -0.96 -6.09
N ASN A 6 57.22 -0.01 -6.73
CA ASN A 6 56.81 -0.12 -8.15
C ASN A 6 57.99 -0.33 -9.12
N MET A 7 59.13 0.33 -8.88
CA MET A 7 60.33 0.09 -9.68
C MET A 7 60.90 -1.30 -9.52
N GLN A 8 60.94 -1.81 -8.29
CA GLN A 8 61.44 -3.14 -8.00
C GLN A 8 60.54 -4.20 -8.64
N LEU A 9 59.23 -4.03 -8.57
CA LEU A 9 58.23 -4.92 -9.19
C LEU A 9 58.39 -4.96 -10.71
N LEU A 10 58.56 -3.81 -11.37
CA LEU A 10 58.80 -3.76 -12.82
C LEU A 10 60.15 -4.35 -13.22
N THR A 11 61.20 -4.15 -12.42
CA THR A 11 62.50 -4.79 -12.64
C THR A 11 62.39 -6.31 -12.52
N ALA A 12 61.67 -6.81 -11.52
CA ALA A 12 61.41 -8.24 -11.37
C ALA A 12 60.61 -8.80 -12.56
N GLY A 13 59.54 -8.11 -12.97
CA GLY A 13 58.71 -8.51 -14.11
C GLY A 13 59.48 -8.57 -15.43
N PHE A 14 60.28 -7.54 -15.74
CA PHE A 14 61.14 -7.56 -16.93
C PHE A 14 62.25 -8.61 -16.86
N SER A 15 62.79 -8.89 -15.66
CA SER A 15 63.79 -9.95 -15.48
C SER A 15 63.20 -11.33 -15.74
N GLU A 16 61.97 -11.57 -15.29
CA GLU A 16 61.28 -12.83 -15.53
C GLU A 16 60.90 -13.00 -17.01
N LEU A 17 60.39 -11.93 -17.62
CA LEU A 17 60.09 -11.92 -19.04
C LEU A 17 61.34 -12.14 -19.90
N LEU A 18 62.50 -11.61 -19.49
CA LEU A 18 63.78 -11.81 -20.20
C LEU A 18 64.20 -13.29 -20.23
N LYS A 19 64.06 -14.01 -19.11
CA LYS A 19 64.37 -15.45 -19.02
C LYS A 19 63.57 -16.27 -20.03
N THR A 20 62.38 -15.81 -20.39
CA THR A 20 61.51 -16.45 -21.39
C THR A 20 61.79 -15.96 -22.81
N LEU A 21 61.92 -14.65 -23.02
CA LEU A 21 62.06 -14.08 -24.36
C LEU A 21 63.41 -14.39 -25.01
N ALA A 22 64.52 -14.33 -24.28
CA ALA A 22 65.84 -14.55 -24.89
C ALA A 22 66.00 -15.97 -25.48
N PRO A 23 65.65 -17.07 -24.76
CA PRO A 23 65.67 -18.41 -25.33
C PRO A 23 64.66 -18.59 -26.48
N TYR A 24 63.46 -18.03 -26.35
CA TYR A 24 62.42 -18.13 -27.38
C TYR A 24 62.87 -17.46 -28.69
N ILE A 25 63.35 -16.22 -28.62
CA ILE A 25 63.87 -15.48 -29.78
C ILE A 25 65.01 -16.26 -30.45
N ALA A 26 65.96 -16.77 -29.66
CA ALA A 26 67.07 -17.54 -30.20
C ALA A 26 66.61 -18.84 -30.89
N THR A 27 65.56 -19.48 -30.38
CA THR A 27 65.00 -20.71 -30.95
C THR A 27 64.29 -20.43 -32.27
N GLU A 28 63.42 -19.43 -32.30
CA GLU A 28 62.68 -19.07 -33.52
C GLU A 28 63.61 -18.51 -34.62
N LEU A 29 64.61 -17.71 -34.25
CA LEU A 29 65.63 -17.23 -35.20
C LEU A 29 66.50 -18.38 -35.73
N ARG A 30 66.78 -19.41 -34.93
CA ARG A 30 67.45 -20.63 -35.41
C ARG A 30 66.60 -21.39 -36.41
N HIS A 31 65.29 -21.49 -36.17
CA HIS A 31 64.40 -22.13 -37.13
C HIS A 31 64.36 -21.41 -38.48
N GLU A 32 64.44 -20.08 -38.51
CA GLU A 32 64.37 -19.30 -39.76
C GLU A 32 65.74 -19.15 -40.45
N TYR A 33 66.83 -18.93 -39.70
CA TYR A 33 68.16 -18.58 -40.26
C TYR A 33 69.25 -19.66 -40.05
N GLY A 34 68.93 -20.77 -39.38
CA GLY A 34 69.87 -21.87 -39.14
C GLY A 34 71.13 -21.44 -38.36
N ALA A 35 72.31 -21.86 -38.80
CA ALA A 35 73.59 -21.53 -38.15
C ALA A 35 73.92 -20.03 -38.18
N ALA A 36 73.31 -19.24 -39.08
CA ALA A 36 73.54 -17.80 -39.22
C ALA A 36 72.58 -16.93 -38.39
N TRP A 37 71.80 -17.52 -37.48
CA TRP A 37 70.78 -16.81 -36.71
C TRP A 37 71.31 -15.60 -35.92
N TRP A 38 72.55 -15.66 -35.43
CA TRP A 38 73.15 -14.52 -34.73
C TRP A 38 73.63 -13.43 -35.69
N SER A 39 74.45 -13.79 -36.68
CA SER A 39 75.08 -12.83 -37.58
C SER A 39 74.08 -12.17 -38.54
N GLN A 40 73.10 -12.92 -39.06
CA GLN A 40 72.07 -12.41 -39.96
C GLN A 40 70.78 -12.02 -39.24
N GLY A 41 70.33 -12.83 -38.27
CA GLY A 41 69.03 -12.64 -37.61
C GLY A 41 69.03 -11.62 -36.48
N ILE A 42 70.19 -11.32 -35.88
CA ILE A 42 70.34 -10.32 -34.81
C ILE A 42 71.29 -9.22 -35.25
N TYR A 43 72.58 -9.54 -35.39
CA TYR A 43 73.63 -8.55 -35.64
C TYR A 43 73.31 -7.77 -36.92
N GLY A 44 73.09 -8.45 -38.05
CA GLY A 44 72.82 -7.81 -39.34
C GLY A 44 71.55 -6.93 -39.42
N LYS A 45 70.62 -7.03 -38.46
CA LYS A 45 69.34 -6.31 -38.47
C LYS A 45 69.32 -5.08 -37.57
N LEU A 46 70.23 -5.00 -36.61
CA LEU A 46 70.36 -3.87 -35.70
C LEU A 46 71.23 -2.77 -36.31
N TYR A 47 71.04 -1.50 -35.95
CA TYR A 47 71.94 -0.40 -36.30
C TYR A 47 73.20 -0.40 -35.41
N ASP A 48 74.24 0.35 -35.79
CA ASP A 48 75.53 0.35 -35.09
C ASP A 48 75.42 0.73 -33.59
N ASP A 49 74.55 1.70 -33.28
CA ASP A 49 74.24 2.13 -31.91
C ASP A 49 73.48 1.06 -31.11
N GLN A 50 72.66 0.25 -31.79
CA GLN A 50 71.91 -0.86 -31.19
C GLN A 50 72.76 -2.11 -30.94
N ARG A 51 73.90 -2.24 -31.64
CA ARG A 51 74.86 -3.36 -31.48
C ARG A 51 75.92 -3.12 -30.41
N ALA A 52 76.01 -1.90 -29.86
CA ALA A 52 77.12 -1.48 -29.01
C ALA A 52 77.42 -2.40 -27.80
N ASN A 53 76.39 -3.08 -27.28
CA ASN A 53 76.49 -3.99 -26.13
C ASN A 53 76.38 -5.48 -26.51
N LEU A 54 76.38 -5.82 -27.80
CA LEU A 54 76.24 -7.20 -28.29
C LEU A 54 77.54 -7.71 -28.91
N PRO A 55 77.99 -8.95 -28.61
CA PRO A 55 79.16 -9.54 -29.25
C PRO A 55 78.90 -9.85 -30.73
N ALA A 56 79.90 -9.65 -31.59
CA ALA A 56 79.79 -9.97 -33.03
C ALA A 56 79.71 -11.48 -33.31
N SER A 57 80.34 -12.29 -32.44
CA SER A 57 80.35 -13.76 -32.48
C SER A 57 80.73 -14.30 -31.11
N GLY A 58 80.33 -15.53 -30.79
CA GLY A 58 80.63 -16.20 -29.52
C GLY A 58 80.02 -17.58 -29.46
N ASN A 59 80.25 -18.29 -28.36
CA ASN A 59 79.54 -19.55 -28.11
C ASN A 59 78.08 -19.26 -27.70
N GLU A 60 77.18 -20.22 -27.92
CA GLU A 60 75.74 -19.98 -27.77
C GLU A 60 75.32 -19.46 -26.38
N PRO A 61 75.84 -19.98 -25.25
CA PRO A 61 75.52 -19.46 -23.93
C PRO A 61 75.96 -17.99 -23.71
N GLU A 62 77.12 -17.60 -24.25
CA GLU A 62 77.60 -16.22 -24.18
C GLU A 62 76.73 -15.27 -25.00
N LEU A 63 76.35 -15.68 -26.21
CA LEU A 63 75.46 -14.91 -27.08
C LEU A 63 74.09 -14.70 -26.42
N LEU A 64 73.50 -15.76 -25.86
CA LEU A 64 72.18 -15.68 -25.22
C LEU A 64 72.20 -14.79 -23.97
N LYS A 65 73.25 -14.86 -23.15
CA LYS A 65 73.43 -14.02 -21.96
C LYS A 65 73.65 -12.54 -22.27
N SER A 66 74.08 -12.21 -23.49
CA SER A 66 74.28 -10.82 -23.91
C SER A 66 72.97 -10.09 -24.26
N LEU A 67 71.87 -10.80 -24.46
CA LEU A 67 70.56 -10.20 -24.74
C LEU A 67 69.95 -9.64 -23.45
N ASP A 68 69.65 -8.35 -23.45
CA ASP A 68 68.83 -7.71 -22.42
C ASP A 68 67.37 -7.59 -22.90
N ILE A 69 66.48 -7.16 -21.99
CA ILE A 69 65.05 -7.03 -22.31
C ILE A 69 64.81 -5.96 -23.39
N ALA A 70 65.67 -4.95 -23.45
CA ALA A 70 65.66 -3.90 -24.45
C ALA A 70 65.87 -4.45 -25.86
N ALA A 71 66.92 -5.26 -26.03
CA ALA A 71 67.27 -5.94 -27.25
C ALA A 71 66.20 -6.98 -27.63
N CYS A 72 65.71 -7.78 -26.68
CA CYS A 72 64.65 -8.76 -26.93
C CYS A 72 63.39 -8.12 -27.51
N LEU A 73 62.85 -7.08 -26.86
CA LEU A 73 61.66 -6.39 -27.35
C LEU A 73 61.89 -5.69 -28.70
N LEU A 74 63.09 -5.13 -28.91
CA LEU A 74 63.46 -4.52 -30.20
C LEU A 74 63.53 -5.57 -31.32
N LEU A 75 64.18 -6.70 -31.06
CA LEU A 75 64.33 -7.80 -32.01
C LEU A 75 62.98 -8.40 -32.38
N MET A 76 62.08 -8.58 -31.41
CA MET A 76 60.72 -9.03 -31.70
C MET A 76 59.97 -8.09 -32.63
N ASP A 77 60.16 -6.78 -32.50
CA ASP A 77 59.53 -5.78 -33.37
C ASP A 77 60.15 -5.76 -34.78
N ILE A 78 61.48 -5.69 -34.89
CA ILE A 78 62.18 -5.66 -36.19
C ILE A 78 61.94 -6.96 -36.96
N GLN A 79 62.02 -8.10 -36.28
CA GLN A 79 61.83 -9.43 -36.87
C GLN A 79 60.38 -9.88 -36.87
N TRP A 80 59.42 -8.99 -36.58
CA TRP A 80 58.02 -9.35 -36.50
C TRP A 80 57.53 -9.96 -37.81
N CYS A 81 57.77 -9.30 -38.93
CA CYS A 81 57.25 -9.73 -40.23
C CYS A 81 57.93 -11.00 -40.75
N GLU A 82 59.22 -11.18 -40.49
CA GLU A 82 60.03 -12.29 -41.01
C GLU A 82 59.85 -13.55 -40.17
N VAL A 83 59.75 -13.41 -38.83
CA VAL A 83 59.82 -14.54 -37.90
C VAL A 83 58.54 -14.65 -37.07
N PHE A 84 58.26 -13.67 -36.22
CA PHE A 84 57.28 -13.82 -35.14
C PHE A 84 55.81 -13.79 -35.59
N ARG A 85 55.48 -13.11 -36.69
CA ARG A 85 54.12 -13.07 -37.27
C ARG A 85 53.59 -14.46 -37.63
N LYS A 86 54.48 -15.41 -37.93
CA LYS A 86 54.12 -16.79 -38.28
C LYS A 86 53.77 -17.64 -37.04
N LYS A 87 54.13 -17.17 -35.84
CA LYS A 87 54.11 -17.96 -34.59
C LYS A 87 53.19 -17.37 -33.53
N LEU A 88 53.17 -16.04 -33.41
CA LEU A 88 52.42 -15.31 -32.39
C LEU A 88 51.24 -14.53 -32.98
N PRO A 89 50.15 -14.36 -32.21
CA PRO A 89 49.03 -13.48 -32.59
C PRO A 89 49.47 -12.04 -32.81
N ARG A 90 48.70 -11.29 -33.62
CA ARG A 90 48.98 -9.87 -33.89
C ARG A 90 49.00 -9.01 -32.62
N ASP A 91 48.20 -9.36 -31.62
CA ASP A 91 48.12 -8.63 -30.35
C ASP A 91 49.45 -8.63 -29.60
N CYS A 92 50.24 -9.71 -29.71
CA CYS A 92 51.59 -9.75 -29.13
C CYS A 92 52.51 -8.66 -29.71
N LYS A 93 52.30 -8.23 -30.97
CA LYS A 93 53.01 -7.07 -31.52
C LYS A 93 52.67 -5.81 -30.75
N ASN A 94 51.39 -5.61 -30.45
CA ASN A 94 50.92 -4.45 -29.71
C ASN A 94 51.48 -4.47 -28.28
N TYR A 95 51.50 -5.64 -27.63
CA TYR A 95 52.10 -5.82 -26.31
C TYR A 95 53.61 -5.50 -26.34
N VAL A 96 54.35 -6.00 -27.33
CA VAL A 96 55.77 -5.67 -27.50
C VAL A 96 55.98 -4.15 -27.65
N MET A 97 55.14 -3.47 -28.45
CA MET A 97 55.24 -2.02 -28.64
C MET A 97 54.93 -1.24 -27.36
N GLU A 98 53.90 -1.65 -26.61
CA GLU A 98 53.57 -1.08 -25.31
C GLU A 98 54.71 -1.28 -24.31
N LEU A 99 55.25 -2.50 -24.22
CA LEU A 99 56.38 -2.84 -23.34
C LEU A 99 57.68 -2.12 -23.71
N LYS A 100 57.93 -1.83 -24.99
CA LYS A 100 59.04 -0.96 -25.39
C LYS A 100 58.89 0.45 -24.80
N GLY A 101 57.68 1.01 -24.88
CA GLY A 101 57.35 2.30 -24.27
C GLY A 101 57.50 2.28 -22.75
N THR A 102 56.97 1.24 -22.10
CA THR A 102 57.08 1.03 -20.65
C THR A 102 58.52 0.86 -20.20
N ARG A 103 59.33 0.06 -20.89
CA ARG A 103 60.76 -0.13 -20.60
C ARG A 103 61.51 1.19 -20.70
N ASN A 104 61.20 2.00 -21.72
CA ASN A 104 61.80 3.32 -21.88
C ASN A 104 61.45 4.27 -20.73
N LYS A 105 60.17 4.30 -20.32
CA LYS A 105 59.73 5.06 -19.14
C LYS A 105 60.40 4.57 -17.86
N TRP A 106 60.53 3.25 -17.68
CA TRP A 106 61.20 2.62 -16.55
C TRP A 106 62.69 2.99 -16.48
N ALA A 107 63.41 2.96 -17.61
CA ALA A 107 64.82 3.34 -17.67
C ALA A 107 65.08 4.85 -17.44
N HIS A 108 64.07 5.70 -17.68
CA HIS A 108 64.16 7.16 -17.55
C HIS A 108 63.20 7.73 -16.50
N ALA A 109 62.80 6.94 -15.50
CA ALA A 109 61.89 7.39 -14.46
C ALA A 109 62.51 8.59 -13.71
N GLY A 110 61.84 9.75 -13.78
CA GLY A 110 62.24 10.95 -13.05
C GLY A 110 61.93 10.86 -11.55
N SER A 111 62.05 11.97 -10.82
CA SER A 111 61.76 12.03 -9.38
C SER A 111 60.33 11.64 -9.00
N GLN A 112 59.39 11.69 -9.95
CA GLN A 112 57.99 11.29 -9.78
C GLN A 112 57.75 9.77 -9.84
N GLY A 113 58.75 8.97 -10.27
CA GLY A 113 58.63 7.52 -10.39
C GLY A 113 57.62 7.04 -11.44
N ILE A 114 57.14 5.81 -11.30
CA ILE A 114 56.04 5.24 -12.11
C ILE A 114 54.81 5.05 -11.22
N SER A 115 53.63 5.40 -11.75
CA SER A 115 52.35 5.29 -11.04
C SER A 115 51.92 3.83 -10.86
N ASP A 116 51.07 3.57 -9.85
CA ASP A 116 50.50 2.23 -9.63
C ASP A 116 49.74 1.74 -10.85
N LYS A 117 48.94 2.63 -11.47
CA LYS A 117 48.17 2.32 -12.68
C LYS A 117 49.07 1.89 -13.85
N ASP A 118 50.17 2.60 -14.07
CA ASP A 118 51.14 2.25 -15.11
C ASP A 118 51.87 0.94 -14.78
N THR A 119 52.15 0.69 -13.51
CA THR A 119 52.78 -0.54 -13.02
C THR A 119 51.86 -1.74 -13.21
N TRP A 120 50.58 -1.64 -12.85
CA TRP A 120 49.57 -2.67 -13.06
C TRP A 120 49.44 -2.99 -14.54
N ARG A 121 49.30 -1.95 -15.38
CA ARG A 121 49.16 -2.14 -16.83
C ARG A 121 50.39 -2.78 -17.47
N ALA A 122 51.58 -2.40 -17.01
CA ALA A 122 52.83 -2.97 -17.47
C ALA A 122 52.93 -4.47 -17.14
N LEU A 123 52.71 -4.86 -15.88
CA LEU A 123 52.75 -6.25 -15.45
C LEU A 123 51.65 -7.10 -16.13
N ASP A 124 50.45 -6.53 -16.29
CA ASP A 124 49.35 -7.14 -17.07
C ASP A 124 49.80 -7.43 -18.52
N THR A 125 50.41 -6.45 -19.19
CA THR A 125 50.91 -6.60 -20.56
C THR A 125 52.07 -7.60 -20.66
N MET A 126 52.97 -7.63 -19.67
CA MET A 126 54.05 -8.63 -19.60
C MET A 126 53.48 -10.04 -19.46
N SER A 127 52.48 -10.23 -18.59
CA SER A 127 51.76 -11.49 -18.39
C SER A 127 51.07 -11.94 -19.69
N LEU A 128 50.38 -11.04 -20.38
CA LEU A 128 49.71 -11.34 -21.66
C LEU A 128 50.68 -11.82 -22.75
N LEU A 129 51.87 -11.21 -22.82
CA LEU A 129 52.90 -11.65 -23.77
C LEU A 129 53.52 -12.98 -23.33
N ALA A 130 53.82 -13.14 -22.05
CA ALA A 130 54.41 -14.35 -21.49
C ALA A 130 53.48 -15.57 -21.67
N GLU A 131 52.17 -15.41 -21.48
CA GLU A 131 51.15 -16.46 -21.60
C GLU A 131 51.17 -17.16 -22.98
N GLN A 132 51.55 -16.42 -24.03
CA GLN A 132 51.62 -16.95 -25.40
C GLN A 132 52.90 -17.73 -25.70
N ILE A 133 53.88 -17.68 -24.79
CA ILE A 133 55.22 -18.26 -24.99
C ILE A 133 55.52 -19.30 -23.91
N ASN A 134 55.36 -18.93 -22.64
CA ASN A 134 55.57 -19.78 -21.47
C ASN A 134 54.55 -19.44 -20.37
N PRO A 135 53.53 -20.29 -20.15
CA PRO A 135 52.53 -20.11 -19.10
C PRO A 135 53.10 -19.97 -17.68
N ASP A 136 54.20 -20.66 -17.36
CA ASP A 136 54.82 -20.58 -16.03
C ASP A 136 55.39 -19.19 -15.75
N CYS A 137 55.99 -18.56 -16.77
CA CYS A 137 56.47 -17.19 -16.70
C CYS A 137 55.31 -16.20 -16.48
N ALA A 138 54.18 -16.42 -17.16
CA ALA A 138 52.98 -15.63 -16.96
C ALA A 138 52.44 -15.75 -15.54
N ALA A 139 52.48 -16.96 -14.95
CA ALA A 139 52.06 -17.20 -13.56
C ALA A 139 52.91 -16.41 -12.55
N THR A 140 54.25 -16.38 -12.71
CA THR A 140 55.14 -15.56 -11.87
C THR A 140 54.91 -14.07 -12.05
N ILE A 141 54.67 -13.59 -13.28
CA ILE A 141 54.36 -12.18 -13.53
C ILE A 141 52.99 -11.81 -12.94
N ASN A 142 52.00 -12.72 -12.99
CA ASN A 142 50.71 -12.52 -12.35
C ASN A 142 50.86 -12.40 -10.82
N GLU A 143 51.79 -13.12 -10.20
CA GLU A 143 52.14 -12.94 -8.79
C GLU A 143 52.65 -11.53 -8.49
N LEU A 144 53.58 -11.01 -9.30
CA LEU A 144 54.05 -9.63 -9.18
C LEU A 144 52.92 -8.63 -9.41
N HIS A 145 52.01 -8.91 -10.33
CA HIS A 145 50.82 -8.08 -10.58
C HIS A 145 49.87 -8.08 -9.36
N ARG A 146 49.67 -9.24 -8.71
CA ARG A 146 48.90 -9.34 -7.45
C ARG A 146 49.58 -8.57 -6.32
N ILE A 147 50.90 -8.68 -6.17
CA ILE A 147 51.66 -7.87 -5.20
C ILE A 147 51.53 -6.38 -5.51
N ALA A 148 51.63 -5.97 -6.77
CA ALA A 148 51.47 -4.57 -7.14
C ALA A 148 50.06 -4.03 -6.85
N ARG A 149 49.03 -4.86 -7.03
CA ARG A 149 47.62 -4.45 -6.94
C ARG A 149 47.05 -4.57 -5.53
N TYR A 150 47.39 -5.64 -4.83
CA TYR A 150 46.86 -5.99 -3.52
C TYR A 150 47.91 -5.93 -2.41
N GLY A 151 49.19 -5.85 -2.75
CA GLY A 151 50.31 -5.88 -1.80
C GLY A 151 50.68 -7.28 -1.30
N ASP A 152 50.12 -8.33 -1.90
CA ASP A 152 50.39 -9.72 -1.53
C ASP A 152 50.27 -10.65 -2.76
N ALA A 153 51.06 -11.73 -2.77
CA ALA A 153 51.09 -12.76 -3.80
C ALA A 153 49.83 -13.64 -3.81
N GLN A 154 49.16 -13.82 -2.67
CA GLN A 154 47.90 -14.55 -2.55
C GLN A 154 46.69 -13.73 -3.04
N GLY A 155 46.88 -12.47 -3.42
CA GLY A 155 45.87 -11.69 -4.13
C GLY A 155 44.88 -10.97 -3.22
N SER A 156 43.64 -10.80 -3.71
CA SER A 156 42.62 -9.95 -3.07
C SER A 156 42.15 -10.43 -1.70
N THR A 157 42.30 -11.71 -1.36
CA THR A 157 41.90 -12.28 -0.05
C THR A 157 43.03 -12.26 0.98
N ALA A 158 44.27 -12.03 0.57
CA ALA A 158 45.45 -12.05 1.44
C ALA A 158 45.45 -10.93 2.48
N LYS A 159 44.77 -9.81 2.17
CA LYS A 159 44.55 -8.70 3.09
C LYS A 159 43.10 -8.70 3.55
N THR A 160 42.92 -8.66 4.86
CA THR A 160 41.60 -8.42 5.47
C THR A 160 41.29 -6.92 5.59
N SER A 161 42.18 -6.03 5.16
CA SER A 161 42.04 -4.57 5.26
C SER A 161 42.44 -3.81 3.99
N ASN A 162 41.61 -2.85 3.61
CA ASN A 162 41.90 -1.80 2.65
C ASN A 162 42.68 -0.67 3.34
N SER A 163 43.59 -0.02 2.61
CA SER A 163 44.13 1.27 3.04
C SER A 163 43.03 2.32 3.06
N LEU A 164 42.68 2.83 4.25
CA LEU A 164 41.59 3.80 4.46
C LEU A 164 41.71 5.01 3.52
N PRO A 165 40.69 5.34 2.70
CA PRO A 165 40.65 6.59 1.97
C PRO A 165 40.57 7.77 2.95
N THR A 166 41.58 8.63 2.91
CA THR A 166 41.61 9.89 3.68
C THR A 166 40.75 10.93 2.96
N GLN A 167 39.42 10.79 3.01
CA GLN A 167 38.48 11.81 2.54
C GLN A 167 37.78 12.49 3.72
N PRO A 168 37.73 13.84 3.77
CA PRO A 168 37.05 14.59 4.82
C PRO A 168 35.52 14.38 4.72
N SER A 169 34.91 14.11 5.88
CA SER A 169 33.48 13.84 6.00
C SER A 169 32.62 15.06 5.66
N LYS A 170 31.61 14.89 4.79
CA LYS A 170 30.41 15.72 4.87
C LYS A 170 29.60 15.23 6.07
N LYS A 171 29.38 16.09 7.07
CA LYS A 171 28.46 15.79 8.18
C LYS A 171 27.04 15.68 7.61
N ILE A 172 26.50 14.47 7.56
CA ILE A 172 25.08 14.22 7.24
C ILE A 172 24.28 14.29 8.55
N PRO A 173 23.15 15.01 8.61
CA PRO A 173 22.28 15.02 9.79
C PRO A 173 21.66 13.64 10.04
N GLY A 174 21.79 13.08 11.24
CA GLY A 174 21.10 11.84 11.66
C GLY A 174 21.98 10.61 11.92
N GLN A 175 23.28 10.78 12.21
CA GLN A 175 24.15 9.66 12.62
C GLN A 175 23.54 8.89 13.80
N ILE A 176 23.13 7.64 13.55
CA ILE A 176 22.71 6.71 14.59
C ILE A 176 23.95 6.34 15.40
N LYS A 177 23.87 6.47 16.72
CA LYS A 177 24.91 6.00 17.64
C LYS A 177 24.94 4.47 17.63
N VAL A 178 26.14 3.91 17.65
CA VAL A 178 26.43 2.47 17.79
C VAL A 178 25.42 1.81 18.73
N VAL A 179 24.79 0.71 18.28
CA VAL A 179 23.97 -0.13 19.15
C VAL A 179 24.86 -0.58 20.31
N SER A 180 24.55 -0.11 21.53
CA SER A 180 25.48 -0.21 22.67
C SER A 180 26.09 -1.61 22.83
N GLY A 181 27.40 -1.74 22.63
CA GLY A 181 28.17 -2.95 22.93
C GLY A 181 28.31 -4.00 21.82
N LEU A 182 27.87 -3.75 20.58
CA LEU A 182 28.24 -4.57 19.41
C LEU A 182 29.07 -3.75 18.42
N PRO A 183 30.08 -4.35 17.76
CA PRO A 183 30.84 -3.68 16.71
C PRO A 183 29.98 -3.40 15.48
N SER A 184 30.34 -2.35 14.74
CA SER A 184 29.76 -2.13 13.41
C SER A 184 30.24 -3.23 12.46
N TRP A 185 29.43 -3.60 11.47
CA TRP A 185 29.87 -4.53 10.44
C TRP A 185 31.15 -4.07 9.74
N ARG A 186 31.39 -2.76 9.66
CA ARG A 186 32.57 -2.15 9.04
C ARG A 186 33.86 -2.38 9.82
N GLU A 187 33.76 -2.71 11.11
CA GLU A 187 34.90 -3.04 11.96
C GLU A 187 35.29 -4.52 11.82
N VAL A 188 34.35 -5.36 11.39
CA VAL A 188 34.48 -6.82 11.30
C VAL A 188 34.76 -7.29 9.87
N MET A 189 34.11 -6.67 8.89
CA MET A 189 34.15 -7.01 7.47
C MET A 189 34.49 -5.79 6.63
N GLU A 190 35.19 -6.02 5.52
CA GLU A 190 35.50 -4.97 4.56
C GLU A 190 35.10 -5.36 3.14
N PRO A 191 34.49 -4.44 2.37
CA PRO A 191 34.22 -4.68 0.96
C PRO A 191 35.53 -4.76 0.16
N HIS A 192 35.50 -5.45 -0.98
CA HIS A 192 36.60 -5.35 -1.95
C HIS A 192 36.81 -3.90 -2.42
N GLN A 193 38.03 -3.56 -2.82
CA GLN A 193 38.43 -2.17 -3.11
C GLN A 193 37.63 -1.52 -4.26
N ASP A 194 37.22 -2.31 -5.25
CA ASP A 194 36.34 -1.93 -6.36
C ASP A 194 34.94 -1.51 -5.88
N VAL A 195 34.32 -2.29 -4.99
CA VAL A 195 33.04 -1.99 -4.33
C VAL A 195 33.20 -0.80 -3.40
N ALA A 196 34.24 -0.80 -2.56
CA ALA A 196 34.53 0.29 -1.63
C ALA A 196 34.70 1.64 -2.36
N ALA A 197 35.36 1.65 -3.53
CA ALA A 197 35.60 2.85 -4.32
C ALA A 197 34.45 3.24 -5.26
N GLY A 198 33.37 2.46 -5.32
CA GLY A 198 32.24 2.73 -6.22
C GLY A 198 32.57 2.55 -7.70
N ARG A 199 33.63 1.78 -8.01
CA ARG A 199 34.14 1.58 -9.38
C ARG A 199 33.57 0.32 -10.04
N TYR A 200 32.52 -0.27 -9.50
CA TYR A 200 31.89 -1.47 -10.03
C TYR A 200 31.10 -1.14 -11.30
N LYS A 201 31.54 -1.61 -12.47
CA LYS A 201 30.82 -1.41 -13.74
C LYS A 201 29.89 -2.57 -14.04
N GLN A 202 28.77 -2.27 -14.72
CA GLN A 202 27.80 -3.29 -15.17
C GLN A 202 28.47 -4.49 -15.88
N ALA A 203 29.53 -4.27 -16.66
CA ALA A 203 30.24 -5.30 -17.41
C ALA A 203 31.15 -6.19 -16.54
N GLU A 204 31.60 -5.72 -15.36
CA GLU A 204 32.60 -6.40 -14.51
C GLU A 204 32.01 -7.58 -13.70
N PHE A 205 30.69 -7.72 -13.65
CA PHE A 205 30.02 -8.89 -13.03
C PHE A 205 29.56 -9.94 -14.04
N ALA A 206 29.79 -9.70 -15.34
CA ALA A 206 29.51 -10.67 -16.38
C ALA A 206 30.80 -11.38 -16.76
N ALA A 207 30.92 -12.64 -16.34
CA ALA A 207 31.96 -13.53 -16.84
C ALA A 207 31.77 -13.75 -18.34
N ASP A 208 32.85 -13.62 -19.12
CA ASP A 208 32.87 -13.91 -20.55
C ASP A 208 33.96 -14.96 -20.83
N LEU A 209 33.54 -16.20 -21.02
CA LEU A 209 34.45 -17.32 -21.26
C LEU A 209 35.28 -17.13 -22.55
N ALA A 210 34.72 -16.49 -23.60
CA ALA A 210 35.43 -16.24 -24.85
C ALA A 210 36.51 -15.17 -24.70
N GLN A 211 36.30 -14.17 -23.85
CA GLN A 211 37.34 -13.18 -23.51
C GLN A 211 38.47 -13.85 -22.74
N VAL A 212 38.17 -14.57 -21.66
CA VAL A 212 39.20 -15.23 -20.84
C VAL A 212 40.00 -16.24 -21.65
N ALA A 213 39.35 -17.04 -22.51
CA ALA A 213 40.03 -17.99 -23.39
C ALA A 213 41.02 -17.35 -24.37
N ARG A 214 40.76 -16.09 -24.78
CA ARG A 214 41.64 -15.28 -25.65
C ARG A 214 42.68 -14.48 -24.86
N GLY A 215 42.74 -14.61 -23.54
CA GLY A 215 43.58 -13.78 -22.68
C GLY A 215 43.09 -12.32 -22.61
N GLN A 216 41.81 -12.06 -22.86
CA GLN A 216 41.18 -10.74 -22.75
C GLN A 216 40.30 -10.69 -21.48
N GLY A 217 39.87 -9.49 -21.08
CA GLY A 217 38.98 -9.29 -19.94
C GLY A 217 39.69 -8.93 -18.64
N GLU A 218 38.92 -8.76 -17.58
CA GLU A 218 39.43 -8.28 -16.28
C GLU A 218 40.32 -9.33 -15.58
N PRO A 219 41.38 -8.90 -14.86
CA PRO A 219 42.29 -9.82 -14.15
C PRO A 219 41.58 -10.75 -13.16
N GLU A 220 40.45 -10.33 -12.60
CA GLU A 220 39.66 -11.12 -11.64
C GLU A 220 39.05 -12.40 -12.24
N TYR A 221 38.89 -12.45 -13.56
CA TYR A 221 38.44 -13.65 -14.28
C TYR A 221 39.57 -14.34 -15.03
N ARG A 222 40.66 -13.64 -15.35
CA ARG A 222 41.80 -14.14 -16.13
C ARG A 222 42.85 -14.84 -15.27
N ASP A 223 43.11 -14.32 -14.07
CA ASP A 223 44.06 -14.91 -13.12
C ASP A 223 43.35 -15.99 -12.28
N PRO A 224 43.79 -17.26 -12.32
CA PRO A 224 43.11 -18.33 -11.59
C PRO A 224 43.10 -18.10 -10.07
N VAL A 225 44.12 -17.46 -9.49
CA VAL A 225 44.17 -17.17 -8.05
C VAL A 225 43.05 -16.20 -7.67
N GLU A 226 42.96 -15.09 -8.39
CA GLU A 226 41.90 -14.08 -8.17
C GLU A 226 40.51 -14.65 -8.44
N PHE A 227 40.37 -15.47 -9.49
CA PHE A 227 39.11 -16.10 -9.82
C PHE A 227 38.59 -16.97 -8.67
N PHE A 228 39.40 -17.89 -8.14
CA PHE A 228 38.98 -18.75 -7.02
C PHE A 228 38.90 -18.02 -5.68
N ASN A 229 39.65 -16.94 -5.49
CA ASN A 229 39.52 -16.11 -4.29
C ASN A 229 38.15 -15.42 -4.21
N ARG A 230 37.64 -14.94 -5.35
CA ARG A 230 36.35 -14.24 -5.46
C ARG A 230 35.17 -15.15 -5.85
N THR A 231 35.44 -16.42 -6.14
CA THR A 231 34.42 -17.41 -6.52
C THR A 231 34.20 -18.37 -5.36
N TYR A 232 32.97 -18.41 -4.85
CA TYR A 232 32.57 -19.43 -3.90
C TYR A 232 32.37 -20.77 -4.62
N VAL A 233 33.14 -21.78 -4.22
CA VAL A 233 33.02 -23.15 -4.77
C VAL A 233 31.86 -23.84 -4.06
N THR A 234 30.67 -23.69 -4.63
CA THR A 234 29.44 -24.37 -4.18
C THR A 234 29.58 -25.88 -4.20
N GLU A 235 28.75 -26.61 -3.46
CA GLU A 235 28.70 -28.08 -3.50
C GLU A 235 28.37 -28.58 -4.92
N GLY A 236 27.50 -27.86 -5.64
CA GLY A 236 27.26 -28.10 -7.06
C GLY A 236 28.54 -27.95 -7.90
N MET A 237 29.27 -26.84 -7.78
CA MET A 237 30.51 -26.64 -8.55
C MET A 237 31.58 -27.66 -8.15
N LYS A 238 31.76 -27.93 -6.86
CA LYS A 238 32.68 -28.94 -6.33
C LYS A 238 32.42 -30.30 -6.94
N GLY A 239 31.18 -30.77 -6.96
CA GLY A 239 30.87 -32.05 -7.58
C GLY A 239 31.13 -32.07 -9.10
N LEU A 240 30.88 -30.97 -9.82
CA LEU A 240 31.24 -30.83 -11.24
C LEU A 240 32.75 -30.96 -11.45
N LEU A 241 33.54 -30.24 -10.66
CA LEU A 241 35.01 -30.29 -10.73
C LEU A 241 35.52 -31.70 -10.39
N VAL A 242 34.95 -32.37 -9.37
CA VAL A 242 35.29 -33.74 -9.00
C VAL A 242 35.03 -34.72 -10.14
N GLN A 243 33.84 -34.69 -10.75
CA GLN A 243 33.50 -35.57 -11.88
C GLN A 243 34.44 -35.33 -13.07
N SER A 244 34.73 -34.07 -13.34
CA SER A 244 35.61 -33.68 -14.45
C SER A 244 37.05 -34.15 -14.24
N LEU A 245 37.59 -34.00 -13.02
CA LEU A 245 38.92 -34.49 -12.64
C LEU A 245 39.01 -36.01 -12.75
N ARG A 246 38.00 -36.74 -12.25
CA ARG A 246 37.98 -38.20 -12.38
C ARG A 246 38.01 -38.63 -13.84
N ARG A 247 37.27 -37.93 -14.72
CA ARG A 247 37.19 -38.25 -16.15
C ARG A 247 38.54 -38.08 -16.84
N VAL A 248 39.20 -36.94 -16.66
CA VAL A 248 40.51 -36.68 -17.30
C VAL A 248 41.63 -37.55 -16.72
N CYS A 249 41.53 -37.96 -15.46
CA CYS A 249 42.50 -38.87 -14.82
C CYS A 249 42.21 -40.36 -15.05
N GLY A 250 41.15 -40.72 -15.79
CA GLY A 250 40.81 -42.12 -16.07
C GLY A 250 40.23 -42.90 -14.87
N LEU A 251 39.71 -42.21 -13.85
CA LEU A 251 39.14 -42.78 -12.62
C LEU A 251 37.61 -42.93 -12.66
N GLY A 252 37.04 -43.01 -13.87
CA GLY A 252 35.60 -42.90 -14.13
C GLY A 252 35.12 -41.46 -14.22
N GLY A 253 33.81 -41.22 -14.21
CA GLY A 253 33.21 -39.89 -14.32
C GLY A 253 32.50 -39.65 -15.65
N GLU A 254 31.58 -38.70 -15.64
CA GLU A 254 30.69 -38.44 -16.76
C GLU A 254 31.44 -37.81 -17.95
N PRO A 255 31.33 -38.37 -19.17
CA PRO A 255 32.03 -37.86 -20.35
C PRO A 255 31.37 -36.63 -20.98
N VAL A 256 30.08 -36.42 -20.70
CA VAL A 256 29.29 -35.31 -21.22
C VAL A 256 28.43 -34.75 -20.09
N ILE A 257 28.55 -33.45 -19.86
CA ILE A 257 27.87 -32.76 -18.76
C ILE A 257 27.07 -31.59 -19.31
N GLN A 258 25.78 -31.58 -19.00
CA GLN A 258 24.88 -30.47 -19.32
C GLN A 258 24.74 -29.56 -18.11
N LEU A 259 25.14 -28.30 -18.25
CA LEU A 259 24.92 -27.27 -17.23
C LEU A 259 23.53 -26.64 -17.44
N LYS A 260 22.64 -26.84 -16.45
CA LYS A 260 21.35 -26.15 -16.33
C LYS A 260 21.34 -25.23 -15.12
N THR A 261 20.63 -24.10 -15.21
CA THR A 261 20.61 -23.08 -14.16
C THR A 261 19.25 -22.95 -13.50
N ALA A 262 19.12 -23.50 -12.30
CA ALA A 262 17.93 -23.27 -11.48
C ALA A 262 17.73 -21.79 -11.07
N PHE A 263 18.81 -21.00 -10.95
CA PHE A 263 18.80 -19.64 -10.37
C PHE A 263 19.35 -18.53 -11.28
N GLY A 264 19.40 -18.74 -12.61
CA GLY A 264 19.75 -17.67 -13.56
C GLY A 264 21.20 -17.19 -13.53
N GLY A 265 22.12 -17.97 -12.97
CA GLY A 265 23.55 -17.64 -12.88
C GLY A 265 24.41 -18.87 -12.58
N GLY A 266 25.70 -18.82 -12.95
CA GLY A 266 26.69 -19.86 -12.60
C GLY A 266 27.25 -20.71 -13.74
N LYS A 267 26.59 -20.82 -14.91
CA LYS A 267 27.07 -21.64 -16.06
C LYS A 267 28.48 -21.24 -16.49
N THR A 268 28.63 -19.99 -16.90
CA THR A 268 29.91 -19.44 -17.37
C THR A 268 30.97 -19.44 -16.26
N HIS A 269 30.59 -19.22 -14.99
CA HIS A 269 31.53 -19.31 -13.87
C HIS A 269 32.02 -20.75 -13.65
N SER A 270 31.14 -21.75 -13.70
CA SER A 270 31.53 -23.16 -13.61
C SER A 270 32.42 -23.58 -14.77
N MET A 271 32.14 -23.09 -15.98
CA MET A 271 33.00 -23.32 -17.15
C MET A 271 34.36 -22.64 -17.00
N LEU A 272 34.42 -21.43 -16.44
CA LEU A 272 35.69 -20.76 -16.09
C LEU A 272 36.47 -21.51 -15.02
N ALA A 273 35.79 -22.05 -14.00
CA ALA A 273 36.43 -22.87 -12.98
C ALA A 273 37.07 -24.13 -13.61
N LEU A 274 36.35 -24.80 -14.50
CA LEU A 274 36.89 -25.93 -15.27
C LEU A 274 38.05 -25.52 -16.19
N TYR A 275 37.90 -24.41 -16.90
CA TYR A 275 38.92 -23.86 -17.77
C TYR A 275 40.22 -23.63 -17.00
N HIS A 276 40.17 -22.92 -15.87
CA HIS A 276 41.34 -22.63 -15.03
C HIS A 276 41.92 -23.89 -14.41
N LEU A 277 41.09 -24.78 -13.87
CA LEU A 277 41.55 -26.03 -13.25
C LEU A 277 42.30 -26.93 -14.23
N MET A 278 41.85 -27.01 -15.49
CA MET A 278 42.44 -27.88 -16.49
C MET A 278 43.63 -27.23 -17.21
N ARG A 279 43.50 -25.96 -17.60
CA ARG A 279 44.55 -25.25 -18.36
C ARG A 279 45.71 -24.81 -17.46
N ASN A 280 45.45 -24.44 -16.21
CA ASN A 280 46.44 -23.89 -15.27
C ASN A 280 46.70 -24.86 -14.10
N HIS A 281 46.63 -26.17 -14.37
CA HIS A 281 46.66 -27.23 -13.37
C HIS A 281 47.86 -27.17 -12.40
N ALA A 282 49.04 -26.75 -12.86
CA ALA A 282 50.23 -26.59 -12.01
C ALA A 282 50.04 -25.54 -10.90
N GLN A 283 49.32 -24.46 -11.20
CA GLN A 283 49.04 -23.36 -10.28
C GLN A 283 47.81 -23.66 -9.41
N THR A 284 46.75 -24.23 -9.99
CA THR A 284 45.48 -24.49 -9.29
C THR A 284 45.57 -25.65 -8.31
N THR A 285 46.46 -26.62 -8.52
CA THR A 285 46.67 -27.75 -7.58
C THR A 285 47.31 -27.33 -6.25
N GLN A 286 47.91 -26.15 -6.20
CA GLN A 286 48.53 -25.59 -4.99
C GLN A 286 47.59 -24.66 -4.19
N MET A 287 46.36 -24.46 -4.66
CA MET A 287 45.40 -23.55 -4.02
C MET A 287 44.60 -24.26 -2.93
N ASP A 288 44.55 -23.65 -1.74
CA ASP A 288 43.82 -24.20 -0.58
C ASP A 288 42.32 -24.40 -0.86
N SER A 289 41.71 -23.48 -1.62
CA SER A 289 40.29 -23.54 -1.99
C SER A 289 39.92 -24.75 -2.85
N LEU A 290 40.90 -25.37 -3.52
CA LEU A 290 40.70 -26.54 -4.37
C LEU A 290 41.18 -27.86 -3.73
N ALA A 291 41.87 -27.80 -2.58
CA ALA A 291 42.32 -28.99 -1.87
C ALA A 291 41.16 -29.97 -1.53
N PRO A 292 39.98 -29.52 -1.05
CA PRO A 292 38.84 -30.41 -0.81
C PRO A 292 38.33 -31.09 -2.09
N VAL A 293 38.42 -30.41 -3.23
CA VAL A 293 38.00 -30.92 -4.55
C VAL A 293 38.93 -32.04 -5.00
N LEU A 294 40.25 -31.81 -4.92
CA LEU A 294 41.28 -32.80 -5.29
C LEU A 294 41.21 -34.05 -4.40
N GLN A 295 41.03 -33.85 -3.09
CA GLN A 295 40.88 -34.94 -2.13
C GLN A 295 39.62 -35.77 -2.41
N ALA A 296 38.48 -35.12 -2.66
CA ALA A 296 37.24 -35.81 -3.01
C ALA A 296 37.31 -36.55 -4.36
N ALA A 297 38.08 -36.03 -5.32
CA ALA A 297 38.35 -36.69 -6.59
C ALA A 297 39.32 -37.88 -6.46
N GLY A 298 40.12 -37.93 -5.38
CA GLY A 298 41.17 -38.94 -5.20
C GLY A 298 42.35 -38.74 -6.14
N VAL A 299 42.64 -37.49 -6.53
CA VAL A 299 43.66 -37.13 -7.53
C VAL A 299 44.73 -36.25 -6.89
N SER A 300 46.00 -36.61 -7.10
CA SER A 300 47.16 -35.83 -6.65
C SER A 300 47.91 -35.12 -7.78
N GLN A 301 47.75 -35.60 -9.02
CA GLN A 301 48.33 -34.99 -10.23
C GLN A 301 47.27 -34.99 -11.33
N ILE A 302 47.12 -33.84 -11.99
CA ILE A 302 46.24 -33.68 -13.15
C ILE A 302 47.11 -33.84 -14.40
N PRO A 303 46.72 -34.67 -15.39
CA PRO A 303 47.45 -34.77 -16.65
C PRO A 303 47.39 -33.44 -17.42
N SER A 304 48.24 -33.28 -18.45
CA SER A 304 48.08 -32.16 -19.38
C SER A 304 46.73 -32.28 -20.09
N VAL A 305 45.85 -31.30 -19.89
CA VAL A 305 44.51 -31.25 -20.51
C VAL A 305 44.46 -30.12 -21.54
N HIS A 306 44.08 -30.48 -22.76
CA HIS A 306 43.92 -29.54 -23.87
C HIS A 306 42.49 -29.01 -23.91
N VAL A 307 42.30 -27.69 -23.80
CA VAL A 307 40.97 -27.07 -23.66
C VAL A 307 40.56 -26.40 -24.97
N ALA A 308 39.38 -26.73 -25.49
CA ALA A 308 38.71 -26.03 -26.57
C ALA A 308 37.46 -25.30 -26.05
N VAL A 309 37.31 -24.02 -26.41
CA VAL A 309 36.24 -23.13 -25.95
C VAL A 309 35.43 -22.66 -27.16
N LEU A 310 34.16 -23.05 -27.18
CA LEU A 310 33.21 -22.77 -28.26
C LEU A 310 32.05 -21.93 -27.70
N VAL A 311 32.06 -20.64 -27.95
CA VAL A 311 31.02 -19.71 -27.47
C VAL A 311 30.14 -19.25 -28.62
N GLY A 312 28.86 -19.60 -28.59
CA GLY A 312 27.94 -19.40 -29.72
C GLY A 312 27.66 -17.94 -30.08
N THR A 313 27.73 -17.04 -29.09
CA THR A 313 27.61 -15.58 -29.30
C THR A 313 28.84 -14.98 -29.96
N ALA A 314 30.03 -15.52 -29.70
CA ALA A 314 31.30 -15.03 -30.24
C ALA A 314 31.58 -15.52 -31.68
N LEU A 315 31.02 -16.67 -32.07
CA LEU A 315 31.24 -17.28 -33.39
C LEU A 315 30.25 -16.74 -34.45
N ASN A 316 30.77 -16.51 -35.67
CA ASN A 316 29.99 -16.04 -36.81
C ASN A 316 29.86 -17.16 -37.86
N PRO A 317 28.67 -17.78 -38.02
CA PRO A 317 28.50 -18.90 -38.95
C PRO A 317 28.59 -18.51 -40.44
N ALA A 318 28.54 -17.21 -40.75
CA ALA A 318 28.62 -16.70 -42.12
C ALA A 318 30.06 -16.46 -42.60
N GLN A 319 31.07 -16.53 -41.72
CA GLN A 319 32.44 -16.17 -42.04
C GLN A 319 33.39 -17.34 -41.77
N TYR A 320 34.28 -17.60 -42.72
CA TYR A 320 35.41 -18.48 -42.51
C TYR A 320 36.55 -17.74 -41.81
N LYS A 321 37.36 -18.47 -41.04
CA LYS A 321 38.53 -17.96 -40.32
C LYS A 321 39.79 -18.63 -40.84
N ARG A 322 40.85 -17.85 -41.01
CA ARG A 322 42.20 -18.35 -41.34
C ARG A 322 43.13 -18.02 -40.18
N PRO A 323 43.51 -19.01 -39.36
CA PRO A 323 44.39 -18.77 -38.21
C PRO A 323 45.75 -18.29 -38.71
N VAL A 324 46.24 -17.18 -38.17
CA VAL A 324 47.51 -16.55 -38.59
C VAL A 324 48.71 -17.45 -38.28
N ASN A 325 48.62 -18.19 -37.18
CA ASN A 325 49.61 -19.14 -36.67
C ASN A 325 49.50 -20.54 -37.28
N MET A 326 48.51 -20.80 -38.15
CA MET A 326 48.38 -22.09 -38.87
C MET A 326 48.10 -21.86 -40.36
N PRO A 327 49.13 -21.42 -41.12
CA PRO A 327 48.98 -21.17 -42.54
C PRO A 327 48.52 -22.43 -43.30
N GLY A 328 47.51 -22.29 -44.15
CA GLY A 328 46.92 -23.38 -44.93
C GLY A 328 45.66 -23.99 -44.31
N ILE A 329 45.32 -23.64 -43.07
CA ILE A 329 44.04 -24.01 -42.45
C ILE A 329 42.99 -22.93 -42.73
N THR A 330 41.80 -23.37 -43.15
CA THR A 330 40.60 -22.53 -43.23
C THR A 330 39.53 -23.22 -42.41
N VAL A 331 39.04 -22.53 -41.39
CA VAL A 331 38.01 -22.99 -40.45
C VAL A 331 36.68 -22.40 -40.87
N ASN A 332 35.67 -23.23 -41.06
CA ASN A 332 34.33 -22.81 -41.51
C ASN A 332 33.26 -23.12 -40.45
N THR A 333 33.47 -24.15 -39.64
CA THR A 333 32.44 -24.80 -38.81
C THR A 333 32.84 -24.84 -37.33
N LEU A 334 31.89 -25.20 -36.47
CA LEU A 334 32.14 -25.32 -35.02
C LEU A 334 33.14 -26.44 -34.69
N TRP A 335 33.07 -27.56 -35.41
CA TRP A 335 34.01 -28.68 -35.26
C TRP A 335 35.39 -28.36 -35.83
N GLY A 336 35.47 -27.55 -36.89
CA GLY A 336 36.73 -26.99 -37.38
C GLY A 336 37.38 -26.08 -36.33
N GLU A 337 36.61 -25.20 -35.69
CA GLU A 337 37.12 -24.32 -34.64
C GLU A 337 37.63 -25.13 -33.43
N MET A 338 36.88 -26.16 -33.01
CA MET A 338 37.30 -27.09 -31.96
C MET A 338 38.63 -27.77 -32.29
N ALA A 339 38.73 -28.40 -33.47
CA ALA A 339 39.94 -29.12 -33.86
C ALA A 339 41.14 -28.18 -34.02
N MET A 340 40.92 -26.96 -34.50
CA MET A 340 41.96 -25.94 -34.61
C MET A 340 42.48 -25.51 -33.24
N GLN A 341 41.60 -25.27 -32.26
CA GLN A 341 42.00 -24.92 -30.89
C GLN A 341 42.76 -26.07 -30.20
N LEU A 342 42.30 -27.32 -30.37
CA LEU A 342 43.01 -28.49 -29.84
C LEU A 342 44.38 -28.67 -30.49
N ALA A 343 44.46 -28.58 -31.83
CA ALA A 343 45.72 -28.62 -32.57
C ALA A 343 46.69 -27.52 -32.09
N GLN A 344 46.18 -26.32 -31.78
CA GLN A 344 46.98 -25.22 -31.29
C GLN A 344 47.51 -25.49 -29.88
N SER A 345 46.65 -26.04 -29.00
CA SER A 345 47.02 -26.36 -27.63
C SER A 345 48.08 -27.47 -27.54
N VAL A 346 48.03 -28.45 -28.45
CA VAL A 346 49.03 -29.53 -28.56
C VAL A 346 50.32 -29.05 -29.25
N GLY A 347 50.22 -28.03 -30.11
CA GLY A 347 51.33 -27.57 -30.95
C GLY A 347 51.51 -28.40 -32.23
N ASP A 348 50.52 -29.22 -32.60
CA ASP A 348 50.53 -30.07 -33.79
C ASP A 348 49.35 -29.74 -34.73
N ALA A 349 49.64 -29.01 -35.81
CA ALA A 349 48.66 -28.63 -36.82
C ALA A 349 48.10 -29.83 -37.61
N THR A 350 48.75 -31.00 -37.59
CA THR A 350 48.30 -32.18 -38.34
C THR A 350 47.01 -32.77 -37.78
N LEU A 351 46.69 -32.51 -36.51
CA LEU A 351 45.43 -32.91 -35.87
C LEU A 351 44.20 -32.31 -36.58
N TYR A 352 44.32 -31.13 -37.20
CA TYR A 352 43.22 -30.56 -37.98
C TYR A 352 42.81 -31.44 -39.18
N ASN A 353 43.72 -32.28 -39.69
CA ASN A 353 43.45 -33.11 -40.87
C ASN A 353 42.33 -34.13 -40.64
N TYR A 354 42.07 -34.54 -39.39
CA TYR A 354 40.93 -35.41 -39.07
C TYR A 354 39.60 -34.82 -39.51
N VAL A 355 39.42 -33.50 -39.37
CA VAL A 355 38.14 -32.82 -39.67
C VAL A 355 38.19 -31.94 -40.92
N LYS A 356 39.35 -31.78 -41.57
CA LYS A 356 39.58 -30.83 -42.66
C LYS A 356 38.58 -30.92 -43.81
N GLU A 357 38.29 -32.13 -44.29
CA GLU A 357 37.35 -32.33 -45.39
C GLU A 357 35.89 -32.11 -44.96
N ALA A 358 35.55 -32.48 -43.72
CA ALA A 358 34.24 -32.25 -43.12
C ALA A 358 33.96 -30.75 -42.92
N ASP A 359 34.92 -30.02 -42.36
CA ASP A 359 34.88 -28.56 -42.18
C ASP A 359 34.73 -27.83 -43.52
N LYS A 360 35.52 -28.22 -44.54
CA LYS A 360 35.44 -27.63 -45.89
C LYS A 360 34.07 -27.82 -46.54
N LYS A 361 33.40 -28.95 -46.29
CA LYS A 361 32.10 -29.30 -46.88
C LYS A 361 30.92 -28.81 -46.05
N GLY A 362 31.12 -28.38 -44.80
CA GLY A 362 30.04 -28.04 -43.88
C GLY A 362 29.17 -29.24 -43.50
N VAL A 363 29.75 -30.45 -43.51
CA VAL A 363 29.09 -31.72 -43.15
C VAL A 363 29.83 -32.32 -41.94
N SER A 364 29.09 -32.85 -40.97
CA SER A 364 29.67 -33.36 -39.71
C SER A 364 30.65 -34.53 -39.96
N PRO A 365 31.74 -34.64 -39.18
CA PRO A 365 32.84 -35.59 -39.43
C PRO A 365 32.59 -37.04 -38.97
N GLY A 366 31.53 -37.31 -38.20
CA GLY A 366 31.23 -38.61 -37.59
C GLY A 366 31.91 -38.82 -36.23
N SER A 367 31.26 -39.56 -35.34
CA SER A 367 31.74 -39.81 -33.96
C SER A 367 33.05 -40.62 -33.91
N GLU A 368 33.28 -41.54 -34.85
CA GLU A 368 34.54 -42.29 -34.93
C GLU A 368 35.75 -41.38 -35.24
N THR A 369 35.57 -40.44 -36.17
CA THR A 369 36.61 -39.46 -36.55
C THR A 369 36.94 -38.54 -35.37
N LEU A 370 35.91 -38.06 -34.66
CA LEU A 370 36.08 -37.23 -33.47
C LEU A 370 36.76 -37.99 -32.32
N THR A 371 36.43 -39.27 -32.14
CA THR A 371 37.08 -40.13 -31.14
C THR A 371 38.57 -40.26 -31.42
N LYS A 372 38.95 -40.49 -32.68
CA LYS A 372 40.37 -40.55 -33.10
C LYS A 372 41.09 -39.21 -32.89
N LEU A 373 40.43 -38.09 -33.17
CA LEU A 373 40.97 -36.75 -32.88
C LEU A 373 41.24 -36.55 -31.39
N PHE A 374 40.27 -36.90 -30.54
CA PHE A 374 40.40 -36.81 -29.09
C PHE A 374 41.52 -37.70 -28.55
N ASP A 375 41.55 -38.97 -28.94
CA ASP A 375 42.61 -39.90 -28.51
C ASP A 375 44.01 -39.49 -29.00
N ALA A 376 44.12 -38.85 -30.17
CA ALA A 376 45.39 -38.32 -30.71
C ALA A 376 45.84 -37.03 -29.99
N CYS A 377 44.88 -36.23 -29.50
CA CYS A 377 45.13 -35.03 -28.70
C CYS A 377 45.65 -35.37 -27.29
N GLY A 378 45.22 -36.51 -26.73
CA GLY A 378 45.42 -36.87 -25.33
C GLY A 378 44.16 -36.59 -24.51
N CYS A 379 44.29 -36.04 -23.31
CA CYS A 379 43.13 -35.64 -22.52
C CYS A 379 42.67 -34.24 -22.91
N CYS A 380 41.39 -34.08 -23.22
CA CYS A 380 40.86 -32.78 -23.64
C CYS A 380 39.50 -32.45 -23.02
N LEU A 381 39.28 -31.14 -22.85
CA LEU A 381 38.04 -30.55 -22.37
C LEU A 381 37.45 -29.67 -23.46
N VAL A 382 36.20 -29.92 -23.85
CA VAL A 382 35.46 -29.07 -24.78
C VAL A 382 34.37 -28.33 -24.00
N LEU A 383 34.52 -27.02 -23.88
CA LEU A 383 33.56 -26.12 -23.25
C LEU A 383 32.70 -25.45 -24.32
N MET A 384 31.38 -25.65 -24.25
CA MET A 384 30.40 -25.12 -25.19
C MET A 384 29.42 -24.18 -24.49
N ASP A 385 29.59 -22.88 -24.66
CA ASP A 385 28.75 -21.84 -24.04
C ASP A 385 27.78 -21.25 -25.07
N GLU A 386 26.56 -20.91 -24.66
CA GLU A 386 25.54 -20.26 -25.49
C GLU A 386 25.25 -20.95 -26.85
N LEU A 387 25.14 -22.29 -26.87
CA LEU A 387 24.94 -23.06 -28.11
C LEU A 387 23.65 -22.73 -28.86
N VAL A 388 22.56 -22.46 -28.13
CA VAL A 388 21.26 -22.11 -28.74
C VAL A 388 21.38 -20.81 -29.55
N ALA A 389 22.17 -19.84 -29.07
CA ALA A 389 22.41 -18.57 -29.77
C ALA A 389 23.14 -18.78 -31.12
N TYR A 390 24.02 -19.79 -31.21
CA TYR A 390 24.66 -20.17 -32.47
C TYR A 390 23.67 -20.90 -33.39
N ALA A 391 22.97 -21.90 -32.85
CA ALA A 391 22.02 -22.74 -33.59
C ALA A 391 20.89 -21.91 -34.24
N LYS A 392 20.38 -20.90 -33.52
CA LYS A 392 19.39 -19.94 -34.01
C LYS A 392 19.82 -19.23 -35.30
N LYS A 393 21.12 -18.91 -35.45
CA LYS A 393 21.65 -18.25 -36.66
C LYS A 393 21.68 -19.18 -37.88
N LEU A 394 21.65 -20.51 -37.68
CA LEU A 394 21.62 -21.52 -38.74
C LEU A 394 20.19 -21.91 -39.14
N TYR A 395 19.22 -21.72 -38.24
CA TYR A 395 17.84 -22.16 -38.46
C TYR A 395 17.20 -21.49 -39.68
N GLY A 396 16.80 -22.30 -40.65
CA GLY A 396 16.16 -21.82 -41.89
C GLY A 396 17.11 -21.18 -42.92
N VAL A 397 18.41 -21.09 -42.65
CA VAL A 397 19.39 -20.46 -43.55
C VAL A 397 20.18 -21.52 -44.32
N LYS A 398 20.36 -21.33 -45.63
CA LYS A 398 21.13 -22.24 -46.50
C LYS A 398 22.36 -21.55 -47.07
N GLY A 399 23.39 -22.32 -47.39
CA GLY A 399 24.60 -21.83 -48.07
C GLY A 399 25.61 -21.12 -47.17
N LEU A 400 25.50 -21.26 -45.85
CA LEU A 400 26.50 -20.74 -44.91
C LEU A 400 27.75 -21.62 -44.91
N PRO A 401 28.96 -21.04 -44.75
CA PRO A 401 30.19 -21.82 -44.55
C PRO A 401 30.12 -22.82 -43.40
N ALA A 402 29.41 -22.46 -42.32
CA ALA A 402 29.23 -23.31 -41.14
C ALA A 402 28.37 -24.57 -41.35
N GLY A 403 27.80 -24.77 -42.54
CA GLY A 403 26.88 -25.88 -42.83
C GLY A 403 25.42 -25.55 -42.52
N THR A 404 24.60 -26.59 -42.42
CA THR A 404 23.16 -26.48 -42.12
C THR A 404 22.88 -26.67 -40.63
N PHE A 405 21.70 -26.23 -40.19
CA PHE A 405 21.21 -26.50 -38.84
C PHE A 405 21.15 -28.01 -38.53
N ASP A 406 20.70 -28.85 -39.47
CA ASP A 406 20.65 -30.30 -39.28
C ASP A 406 22.05 -30.89 -39.05
N ASN A 407 23.05 -30.51 -39.86
CA ASN A 407 24.43 -30.96 -39.67
C ASN A 407 25.03 -30.50 -38.33
N PHE A 408 24.63 -29.31 -37.86
CA PHE A 408 25.02 -28.84 -36.53
C PHE A 408 24.44 -29.74 -35.43
N ILE A 409 23.14 -30.07 -35.48
CA ILE A 409 22.51 -30.97 -34.50
C ILE A 409 23.14 -32.38 -34.57
N THR A 410 23.42 -32.90 -35.77
CA THR A 410 24.14 -34.17 -35.94
C THR A 410 25.53 -34.12 -35.34
N PHE A 411 26.29 -33.03 -35.54
CA PHE A 411 27.60 -32.86 -34.92
C PHE A 411 27.53 -32.88 -33.39
N ILE A 412 26.53 -32.24 -32.78
CA ILE A 412 26.35 -32.28 -31.32
C ILE A 412 26.19 -33.73 -30.84
N GLN A 413 25.37 -34.53 -31.53
CA GLN A 413 25.22 -35.96 -31.20
C GLN A 413 26.55 -36.72 -31.34
N GLU A 414 27.23 -36.54 -32.47
CA GLU A 414 28.52 -37.19 -32.76
C GLU A 414 29.59 -36.82 -31.73
N LEU A 415 29.59 -35.56 -31.27
CA LEU A 415 30.50 -35.03 -30.27
C LEU A 415 30.29 -35.70 -28.91
N SER A 416 29.02 -35.81 -28.46
CA SER A 416 28.68 -36.49 -27.21
C SER A 416 29.06 -37.99 -27.25
N GLU A 417 28.81 -38.66 -28.38
CA GLU A 417 29.22 -40.06 -28.58
C GLU A 417 30.74 -40.23 -28.57
N ALA A 418 31.47 -39.32 -29.22
CA ALA A 418 32.92 -39.34 -29.28
C ALA A 418 33.57 -39.08 -27.92
N ALA A 419 33.03 -38.14 -27.14
CA ALA A 419 33.50 -37.86 -25.79
C ALA A 419 33.39 -39.11 -24.90
N ARG A 420 32.28 -39.87 -25.01
CA ARG A 420 32.07 -41.13 -24.29
C ARG A 420 33.04 -42.23 -24.74
N ALA A 421 33.25 -42.37 -26.04
CA ALA A 421 34.12 -43.41 -26.60
C ALA A 421 35.61 -43.14 -26.36
N SER A 422 35.99 -41.86 -26.21
CA SER A 422 37.38 -41.46 -25.94
C SER A 422 37.86 -41.90 -24.55
N LYS A 423 39.18 -41.95 -24.35
CA LYS A 423 39.78 -42.44 -23.10
C LYS A 423 39.63 -41.47 -21.93
N CYS A 424 39.89 -40.17 -22.15
CA CYS A 424 39.94 -39.16 -21.09
C CYS A 424 39.43 -37.78 -21.54
N SER A 425 38.44 -37.73 -22.42
CA SER A 425 37.84 -36.46 -22.88
C SER A 425 36.51 -36.16 -22.20
N LEU A 426 36.24 -34.86 -22.05
CA LEU A 426 35.05 -34.32 -21.43
C LEU A 426 34.44 -33.22 -22.31
N VAL A 427 33.12 -33.27 -22.49
CA VAL A 427 32.33 -32.19 -23.11
C VAL A 427 31.42 -31.58 -22.05
N VAL A 428 31.46 -30.25 -21.90
CA VAL A 428 30.56 -29.52 -21.01
C VAL A 428 29.83 -28.47 -21.81
N ALA A 429 28.50 -28.52 -21.82
CA ALA A 429 27.66 -27.61 -22.57
C ALA A 429 26.68 -26.85 -21.67
N SER A 430 26.54 -25.55 -21.90
CA SER A 430 25.52 -24.72 -21.25
C SER A 430 24.25 -24.68 -22.09
N ILE A 431 23.09 -24.91 -21.48
CA ILE A 431 21.79 -24.81 -22.16
C ILE A 431 20.91 -23.79 -21.41
N PRO A 432 20.26 -22.84 -22.12
CA PRO A 432 19.39 -21.84 -21.50
C PRO A 432 18.10 -22.47 -20.99
N GLU A 433 17.50 -21.87 -19.95
CA GLU A 433 16.28 -22.36 -19.31
C GLU A 433 15.13 -21.34 -19.36
N SER A 434 15.41 -20.07 -19.73
CA SER A 434 14.40 -19.00 -19.74
C SER A 434 14.00 -18.57 -21.16
N ASP A 435 12.71 -18.25 -21.35
CA ASP A 435 12.14 -17.80 -22.62
C ASP A 435 12.85 -16.55 -23.20
N ASN A 436 13.33 -15.67 -22.32
CA ASN A 436 14.11 -14.48 -22.69
C ASN A 436 15.48 -14.83 -23.30
N GLU A 437 16.15 -15.88 -22.82
CA GLU A 437 17.43 -16.36 -23.37
C GLU A 437 17.25 -17.12 -24.69
N ILE A 438 16.11 -17.81 -24.84
CA ILE A 438 15.80 -18.65 -26.00
C ILE A 438 15.56 -17.78 -27.25
N GLY A 439 14.82 -16.69 -27.11
CA GLY A 439 14.66 -15.68 -28.15
C GLY A 439 13.77 -16.11 -29.33
N GLY A 440 12.48 -16.39 -29.05
CA GLY A 440 11.42 -16.63 -30.04
C GLY A 440 11.37 -18.05 -30.60
N GLU A 441 10.45 -18.30 -31.54
CA GLU A 441 10.10 -19.64 -32.04
C GLU A 441 11.29 -20.45 -32.61
N ALA A 442 12.20 -19.78 -33.32
CA ALA A 442 13.42 -20.40 -33.85
C ALA A 442 14.39 -20.85 -32.75
N GLY A 443 14.46 -20.08 -31.66
CA GLY A 443 15.25 -20.44 -30.48
C GLY A 443 14.63 -21.62 -29.74
N GLN A 444 13.30 -21.63 -29.59
CA GLN A 444 12.59 -22.71 -28.89
C GLN A 444 12.81 -24.05 -29.61
N ARG A 445 12.63 -24.08 -30.93
CA ARG A 445 12.89 -25.30 -31.71
C ARG A 445 14.35 -25.74 -31.66
N ALA A 446 15.30 -24.80 -31.64
CA ALA A 446 16.71 -25.11 -31.48
C ALA A 446 17.01 -25.70 -30.11
N LEU A 447 16.41 -25.14 -29.04
CA LEU A 447 16.51 -25.68 -27.70
C LEU A 447 15.92 -27.09 -27.63
N ASP A 448 14.69 -27.31 -28.09
CA ASP A 448 14.01 -28.60 -28.02
C ASP A 448 14.84 -29.71 -28.70
N GLN A 449 15.44 -29.42 -29.85
CA GLN A 449 16.29 -30.39 -30.56
C GLN A 449 17.64 -30.62 -29.88
N ILE A 450 18.27 -29.56 -29.37
CA ILE A 450 19.51 -29.68 -28.60
C ILE A 450 19.24 -30.50 -27.32
N GLU A 451 18.20 -30.18 -26.56
CA GLU A 451 17.81 -30.92 -25.36
C GLU A 451 17.46 -32.37 -25.66
N HIS A 452 16.77 -32.67 -26.77
CA HIS A 452 16.49 -34.04 -27.16
C HIS A 452 17.77 -34.83 -27.53
N THR A 453 18.76 -34.16 -28.13
CA THR A 453 20.05 -34.77 -28.49
C THR A 453 20.94 -35.01 -27.26
N PHE A 454 21.05 -34.01 -26.37
CA PHE A 454 21.81 -34.11 -25.12
C PHE A 454 21.09 -35.05 -24.10
N GLY A 455 19.75 -35.00 -24.01
CA GLY A 455 18.96 -35.70 -23.00
C GLY A 455 18.91 -37.23 -23.06
N ARG A 456 19.52 -37.88 -24.05
CA ARG A 456 19.57 -39.34 -24.17
C ARG A 456 20.78 -39.99 -23.49
N MET A 457 21.83 -39.23 -23.16
CA MET A 457 23.15 -39.83 -22.85
C MET A 457 23.94 -39.15 -21.72
N GLU A 458 23.32 -38.32 -20.86
CA GLU A 458 24.06 -37.32 -20.08
C GLU A 458 23.63 -37.11 -18.63
N ALA A 459 24.53 -36.51 -17.84
CA ALA A 459 24.26 -36.03 -16.49
C ALA A 459 23.89 -34.53 -16.50
N ILE A 460 22.67 -34.23 -16.04
CA ILE A 460 22.23 -32.85 -15.81
C ILE A 460 22.86 -32.35 -14.52
N TRP A 461 23.63 -31.27 -14.62
CA TRP A 461 24.33 -30.67 -13.49
C TRP A 461 23.79 -29.28 -13.16
N LYS A 462 23.46 -29.05 -11.89
CA LYS A 462 23.00 -27.76 -11.36
C LYS A 462 24.12 -27.14 -10.52
N PRO A 463 24.79 -26.06 -11.00
CA PRO A 463 26.01 -25.60 -10.35
C PRO A 463 25.81 -24.92 -8.98
N VAL A 464 24.65 -24.34 -8.71
CA VAL A 464 24.39 -23.57 -7.49
C VAL A 464 23.02 -23.96 -6.94
N ALA A 465 22.96 -24.34 -5.66
CA ALA A 465 21.69 -24.54 -4.95
C ALA A 465 21.09 -23.21 -4.49
N ALA A 466 19.77 -23.18 -4.25
CA ALA A 466 19.06 -21.99 -3.76
C ALA A 466 19.68 -21.41 -2.48
N SER A 467 20.10 -22.30 -1.60
CA SER A 467 20.69 -22.02 -0.30
C SER A 467 22.16 -21.58 -0.34
N GLU A 468 22.79 -21.50 -1.51
CA GLU A 468 24.21 -21.09 -1.62
C GLU A 468 24.38 -19.73 -2.32
N GLY A 469 23.31 -19.19 -2.91
CA GLY A 469 23.35 -17.94 -3.67
C GLY A 469 23.87 -16.76 -2.86
N PHE A 470 23.58 -16.71 -1.56
CA PHE A 470 24.06 -15.65 -0.68
C PHE A 470 25.56 -15.71 -0.39
N GLU A 471 26.16 -16.91 -0.28
CA GLU A 471 27.61 -17.05 -0.07
C GLU A 471 28.38 -16.60 -1.31
N VAL A 472 27.84 -16.88 -2.50
CA VAL A 472 28.36 -16.38 -3.78
C VAL A 472 28.39 -14.85 -3.77
N VAL A 473 27.29 -14.20 -3.36
CA VAL A 473 27.21 -12.73 -3.31
C VAL A 473 28.16 -12.17 -2.25
N ARG A 474 28.20 -12.75 -1.05
CA ARG A 474 29.09 -12.33 0.04
C ARG A 474 30.56 -12.42 -0.38
N ARG A 475 30.97 -13.55 -0.98
CA ARG A 475 32.34 -13.79 -1.46
C ARG A 475 32.76 -12.83 -2.57
N ARG A 476 31.82 -12.38 -3.40
CA ARG A 476 32.11 -11.45 -4.50
C ARG A 476 32.21 -9.99 -4.04
N LEU A 477 31.54 -9.62 -2.95
CA LEU A 477 31.45 -8.23 -2.49
C LEU A 477 32.39 -7.90 -1.32
N PHE A 478 32.78 -8.87 -0.52
CA PHE A 478 33.58 -8.68 0.70
C PHE A 478 34.87 -9.51 0.72
N LEU A 479 35.88 -8.94 1.37
CA LEU A 479 37.09 -9.63 1.79
C LEU A 479 36.78 -10.72 2.83
N ASP A 480 37.81 -11.48 3.21
CA ASP A 480 37.71 -12.40 4.33
C ASP A 480 37.54 -11.68 5.67
N CYS A 481 36.86 -12.34 6.60
CA CYS A 481 36.48 -11.77 7.89
C CYS A 481 37.72 -11.43 8.71
N LYS A 482 37.83 -10.19 9.18
CA LYS A 482 38.96 -9.76 10.03
C LYS A 482 38.88 -10.37 11.43
N ASP A 483 37.67 -10.45 11.96
CA ASP A 483 37.40 -10.84 13.35
C ASP A 483 36.19 -11.78 13.38
N GLU A 484 36.46 -13.07 13.26
CA GLU A 484 35.43 -14.11 13.31
C GLU A 484 34.74 -14.18 14.67
N ALA A 485 35.45 -13.86 15.77
CA ALA A 485 34.87 -13.87 17.11
C ALA A 485 33.83 -12.74 17.26
N ALA A 486 34.11 -11.55 16.72
CA ALA A 486 33.16 -10.45 16.66
C ALA A 486 31.93 -10.79 15.80
N ARG A 487 32.14 -11.37 14.61
CA ARG A 487 31.04 -11.88 13.74
C ARG A 487 30.14 -12.85 14.49
N ASP A 488 30.74 -13.87 15.11
CA ASP A 488 30.00 -14.93 15.80
C ASP A 488 29.25 -14.38 17.02
N GLN A 489 29.83 -13.41 17.72
CA GLN A 489 29.18 -12.72 18.83
C GLN A 489 27.99 -11.88 18.36
N VAL A 490 28.09 -11.15 17.25
CA VAL A 490 26.96 -10.40 16.66
C VAL A 490 25.82 -11.38 16.30
N CYS A 491 26.13 -12.43 15.54
CA CYS A 491 25.13 -13.43 15.12
C CYS A 491 24.47 -14.14 16.31
N LYS A 492 25.26 -14.43 17.36
CA LYS A 492 24.75 -15.02 18.61
C LYS A 492 23.76 -14.08 19.32
N VAL A 493 24.06 -12.79 19.41
CA VAL A 493 23.19 -11.82 20.09
C VAL A 493 21.89 -11.57 19.31
N PHE A 494 21.94 -11.56 17.98
CA PHE A 494 20.72 -11.54 17.14
C PHE A 494 19.87 -12.81 17.35
N SER A 495 20.49 -13.98 17.28
CA SER A 495 19.81 -15.26 17.54
C SER A 495 19.18 -15.32 18.94
N GLN A 496 19.86 -14.79 19.95
CA GLN A 496 19.31 -14.68 21.31
C GLN A 496 18.08 -13.75 21.36
N MET A 497 18.13 -12.58 20.72
CA MET A 497 16.99 -11.67 20.63
C MET A 497 15.76 -12.33 19.99
N TYR A 498 15.94 -13.10 18.90
CA TYR A 498 14.86 -13.83 18.25
C TYR A 498 14.24 -14.90 19.16
N ASN A 499 15.07 -15.62 19.92
CA ASN A 499 14.61 -16.62 20.88
C ASN A 499 13.85 -16.00 22.06
N GLU A 500 14.32 -14.89 22.62
CA GLU A 500 13.69 -14.20 23.75
C GLU A 500 12.34 -13.55 23.38
N ASN A 501 12.14 -13.18 22.11
CA ASN A 501 10.95 -12.49 21.62
C ASN A 501 10.18 -13.36 20.61
N SER A 502 10.01 -14.63 20.95
CA SER A 502 9.48 -15.66 20.05
C SER A 502 8.14 -15.27 19.37
N ALA A 503 7.21 -14.64 20.07
CA ALA A 503 5.92 -14.24 19.52
C ALA A 503 6.00 -13.14 18.44
N ASP A 504 7.11 -12.40 18.35
CA ASP A 504 7.24 -11.24 17.47
C ASP A 504 7.97 -11.53 16.15
N PHE A 505 8.69 -12.64 16.05
CA PHE A 505 9.54 -13.03 14.91
C PHE A 505 9.09 -14.37 14.29
N PRO A 506 9.45 -14.63 13.01
CA PRO A 506 9.17 -15.92 12.36
C PRO A 506 9.76 -17.12 13.11
N SER A 507 9.11 -18.28 13.01
CA SER A 507 9.49 -19.49 13.75
C SER A 507 10.89 -20.00 13.40
N GLU A 508 11.25 -19.92 12.12
CA GLU A 508 12.53 -20.37 11.58
C GLU A 508 13.74 -19.63 12.20
N CYS A 509 13.55 -18.39 12.66
CA CYS A 509 14.63 -17.58 13.26
C CYS A 509 15.17 -18.14 14.59
N ARG A 510 14.48 -19.12 15.17
CA ARG A 510 14.84 -19.78 16.43
C ARG A 510 15.73 -21.00 16.22
N GLU A 511 15.74 -21.54 15.01
CA GLU A 511 16.48 -22.74 14.68
C GLU A 511 17.99 -22.48 14.59
N LEU A 512 18.79 -23.49 14.93
CA LEU A 512 20.25 -23.42 14.82
C LEU A 512 20.69 -23.12 13.38
N GLU A 513 20.00 -23.71 12.41
CA GLU A 513 20.24 -23.53 10.98
C GLU A 513 20.13 -22.05 10.56
N TYR A 514 19.18 -21.29 11.13
CA TYR A 514 19.06 -19.86 10.81
C TYR A 514 20.24 -19.05 11.36
N ARG A 515 20.77 -19.43 12.53
CA ARG A 515 22.00 -18.83 13.05
C ARG A 515 23.21 -19.14 12.16
N GLU A 516 23.33 -20.37 11.69
CA GLU A 516 24.39 -20.74 10.74
C GLU A 516 24.29 -19.94 9.44
N ARG A 517 23.07 -19.74 8.93
CA ARG A 517 22.81 -18.84 7.79
C ARG A 517 23.20 -17.39 8.07
N MET A 518 22.94 -16.87 9.28
CA MET A 518 23.41 -15.51 9.64
C MET A 518 24.94 -15.39 9.60
N ILE A 519 25.65 -16.43 10.05
CA ILE A 519 27.13 -16.46 10.04
C ILE A 519 27.65 -16.48 8.61
N SER A 520 27.07 -17.29 7.73
CA SER A 520 27.52 -17.40 6.33
C SER A 520 27.20 -16.17 5.48
N CYS A 521 26.08 -15.49 5.76
CA CYS A 521 25.67 -14.26 5.07
C CYS A 521 26.37 -12.99 5.59
N TYR A 522 26.99 -13.04 6.78
CA TYR A 522 27.55 -11.85 7.43
C TYR A 522 28.53 -11.11 6.50
N PRO A 523 28.41 -9.78 6.35
CA PRO A 523 27.65 -8.83 7.19
C PRO A 523 26.20 -8.56 6.76
N ILE A 524 25.66 -9.27 5.77
CA ILE A 524 24.30 -9.07 5.26
C ILE A 524 23.33 -9.98 6.03
N HIS A 525 22.19 -9.43 6.46
CA HIS A 525 21.16 -10.21 7.13
C HIS A 525 20.42 -11.13 6.14
N PRO A 526 20.15 -12.42 6.46
CA PRO A 526 19.50 -13.37 5.55
C PRO A 526 18.21 -12.84 4.92
N GLU A 527 17.40 -12.11 5.70
CA GLU A 527 16.15 -11.49 5.24
C GLU A 527 16.33 -10.61 3.98
N VAL A 528 17.49 -9.95 3.78
CA VAL A 528 17.74 -9.18 2.53
C VAL A 528 17.74 -10.11 1.31
N PHE A 529 18.40 -11.25 1.43
CA PHE A 529 18.49 -12.24 0.36
C PHE A 529 17.17 -12.97 0.15
N ASP A 530 16.46 -13.31 1.22
CA ASP A 530 15.15 -13.95 1.12
C ASP A 530 14.20 -13.06 0.31
N ARG A 531 14.13 -11.75 0.58
CA ARG A 531 13.29 -10.83 -0.21
C ARG A 531 13.76 -10.74 -1.68
N LEU A 532 15.06 -10.62 -1.93
CA LEU A 532 15.58 -10.49 -3.31
C LEU A 532 15.49 -11.77 -4.15
N TYR A 533 15.62 -12.95 -3.54
CA TYR A 533 15.61 -14.23 -4.27
C TYR A 533 14.25 -14.92 -4.27
N GLU A 534 13.37 -14.65 -3.31
CA GLU A 534 12.01 -15.19 -3.30
C GLU A 534 11.04 -14.23 -4.00
N ASP A 535 11.04 -12.95 -3.61
CA ASP A 535 10.04 -11.99 -4.09
C ASP A 535 10.45 -11.38 -5.44
N TRP A 536 11.64 -10.79 -5.53
CA TRP A 536 12.09 -10.09 -6.74
C TRP A 536 12.43 -11.04 -7.91
N ALA A 537 12.79 -12.28 -7.60
CA ALA A 537 13.07 -13.30 -8.62
C ALA A 537 11.84 -13.72 -9.44
N THR A 538 10.63 -13.34 -8.99
CA THR A 538 9.37 -13.53 -9.73
C THR A 538 9.23 -12.58 -10.92
N LEU A 539 9.96 -11.47 -10.95
CA LEU A 539 9.95 -10.52 -12.05
C LEU A 539 10.80 -11.05 -13.21
N GLU A 540 10.19 -11.21 -14.40
CA GLU A 540 10.87 -11.73 -15.60
C GLU A 540 12.06 -10.88 -16.05
N SER A 541 12.00 -9.56 -15.82
CA SER A 541 13.06 -8.60 -16.13
C SER A 541 14.22 -8.63 -15.12
N PHE A 542 14.00 -9.21 -13.94
CA PHE A 542 14.98 -9.19 -12.85
C PHE A 542 16.07 -10.23 -13.08
N GLN A 543 17.29 -9.75 -13.34
CA GLN A 543 18.47 -10.60 -13.49
C GLN A 543 18.89 -11.13 -12.10
N ARG A 544 18.30 -12.23 -11.65
CA ARG A 544 18.36 -12.77 -10.27
C ARG A 544 19.73 -12.65 -9.58
N THR A 545 20.83 -13.05 -10.21
CA THR A 545 22.17 -12.95 -9.57
C THR A 545 22.87 -11.61 -9.85
N ARG A 546 22.80 -11.11 -11.09
CA ARG A 546 23.54 -9.91 -11.51
C ARG A 546 22.89 -8.61 -11.03
N GLY A 547 21.56 -8.55 -10.99
CA GLY A 547 20.80 -7.43 -10.41
C GLY A 547 21.04 -7.31 -8.91
N VAL A 548 21.03 -8.43 -8.18
CA VAL A 548 21.36 -8.46 -6.74
C VAL A 548 22.78 -7.98 -6.47
N LEU A 549 23.78 -8.48 -7.21
CA LEU A 549 25.17 -8.02 -7.06
C LEU A 549 25.30 -6.51 -7.30
N ARG A 550 24.63 -5.97 -8.32
CA ARG A 550 24.66 -4.54 -8.63
C ARG A 550 24.02 -3.69 -7.54
N LEU A 551 22.82 -4.06 -7.11
CA LEU A 551 22.11 -3.38 -6.03
C LEU A 551 22.93 -3.41 -4.74
N MET A 552 23.43 -4.58 -4.35
CA MET A 552 24.20 -4.72 -3.12
C MET A 552 25.55 -4.02 -3.18
N ALA A 553 26.26 -4.02 -4.32
CA ALA A 553 27.48 -3.24 -4.49
C ALA A 553 27.22 -1.74 -4.27
N ALA A 554 26.12 -1.21 -4.82
CA ALA A 554 25.73 0.19 -4.62
C ALA A 554 25.37 0.49 -3.16
N VAL A 555 24.57 -0.36 -2.52
CA VAL A 555 24.20 -0.24 -1.11
C VAL A 555 25.44 -0.26 -0.22
N ILE A 556 26.34 -1.24 -0.40
CA ILE A 556 27.53 -1.41 0.42
C ILE A 556 28.47 -0.23 0.24
N HIS A 557 28.67 0.25 -1.00
CA HIS A 557 29.46 1.45 -1.26
C HIS A 557 28.94 2.65 -0.46
N GLU A 558 27.64 2.92 -0.54
CA GLU A 558 27.02 4.05 0.17
C GLU A 558 27.09 3.89 1.69
N LEU A 559 26.79 2.71 2.23
CA LEU A 559 26.90 2.44 3.67
C LEU A 559 28.35 2.55 4.17
N TRP A 560 29.31 2.10 3.35
CA TRP A 560 30.73 2.17 3.66
C TRP A 560 31.24 3.62 3.68
N MET A 561 30.88 4.43 2.69
CA MET A 561 31.23 5.86 2.60
C MET A 561 30.57 6.68 3.71
N ASN A 562 29.31 6.39 4.04
CA ASN A 562 28.55 7.10 5.07
C ASN A 562 28.91 6.68 6.51
N ARG A 563 29.84 5.74 6.65
CA ARG A 563 30.29 5.19 7.94
C ARG A 563 29.16 4.59 8.76
N ASP A 564 28.40 3.70 8.13
CA ASP A 564 27.28 3.01 8.79
C ASP A 564 27.71 2.35 10.11
N ALA A 565 26.87 2.50 11.14
CA ALA A 565 27.17 2.09 12.50
C ALA A 565 26.42 0.81 12.91
N PHE A 566 25.69 0.18 11.99
CA PHE A 566 24.90 -1.01 12.33
C PHE A 566 25.79 -2.25 12.43
N PRO A 567 25.41 -3.24 13.25
CA PRO A 567 26.14 -4.51 13.33
C PRO A 567 25.98 -5.40 12.09
N MET A 568 24.90 -5.22 11.32
CA MET A 568 24.56 -5.96 10.11
C MET A 568 23.78 -5.07 9.12
N ILE A 569 23.90 -5.39 7.83
CA ILE A 569 23.13 -4.77 6.74
C ILE A 569 21.76 -5.48 6.66
N MET A 570 20.70 -4.80 7.06
CA MET A 570 19.31 -5.32 7.11
C MET A 570 18.42 -4.64 6.05
N PRO A 571 17.23 -5.19 5.72
CA PRO A 571 16.27 -4.54 4.81
C PRO A 571 16.00 -3.07 5.13
N GLY A 572 15.82 -2.72 6.42
CA GLY A 572 15.58 -1.34 6.83
C GLY A 572 16.80 -0.42 6.69
N SER A 573 17.99 -0.96 6.48
CA SER A 573 19.25 -0.21 6.34
C SER A 573 19.53 0.26 4.91
N LEU A 574 18.85 -0.29 3.89
CA LEU A 574 19.10 0.09 2.50
C LEU A 574 18.82 1.59 2.26
N PRO A 575 19.76 2.37 1.72
CA PRO A 575 19.61 3.81 1.54
C PRO A 575 18.89 4.13 0.22
N PHE A 576 17.57 3.96 0.20
CA PHE A 576 16.73 4.27 -0.96
C PHE A 576 16.60 5.77 -1.25
N ASP A 577 17.11 6.63 -0.37
CA ASP A 577 17.30 8.06 -0.62
C ASP A 577 18.41 8.39 -1.62
N VAL A 578 19.32 7.44 -1.88
CA VAL A 578 20.40 7.60 -2.85
C VAL A 578 19.94 7.16 -4.24
N SER A 579 20.10 8.04 -5.23
CA SER A 579 19.66 7.77 -6.61
C SER A 579 20.31 6.52 -7.21
N SER A 580 21.61 6.28 -7.03
CA SER A 580 22.28 5.09 -7.56
C SER A 580 21.66 3.77 -7.06
N VAL A 581 21.21 3.73 -5.80
CA VAL A 581 20.56 2.56 -5.20
C VAL A 581 19.10 2.47 -5.64
N ARG A 582 18.36 3.59 -5.59
CA ARG A 582 16.96 3.66 -6.01
C ARG A 582 16.78 3.31 -7.48
N ASP A 583 17.63 3.84 -8.35
CA ASP A 583 17.53 3.66 -9.80
C ASP A 583 17.84 2.20 -10.18
N GLU A 584 18.81 1.54 -9.52
CA GLU A 584 19.06 0.11 -9.73
C GLU A 584 17.85 -0.73 -9.29
N LEU A 585 17.24 -0.43 -8.14
CA LEU A 585 16.05 -1.14 -7.65
C LEU A 585 14.82 -0.92 -8.55
N THR A 586 14.53 0.34 -8.91
CA THR A 586 13.34 0.72 -9.68
C THR A 586 13.48 0.47 -11.17
N SER A 587 14.69 0.22 -11.70
CA SER A 587 14.92 -0.12 -13.12
C SER A 587 14.18 -1.39 -13.57
N TYR A 588 13.82 -2.28 -12.64
CA TYR A 588 13.04 -3.48 -12.90
C TYR A 588 11.53 -3.28 -12.73
N LEU A 589 11.11 -2.14 -12.19
CA LEU A 589 9.73 -1.78 -11.93
C LEU A 589 9.24 -0.72 -12.94
N ASN A 590 7.96 -0.36 -12.88
CA ASN A 590 7.41 0.71 -13.71
C ASN A 590 7.91 2.11 -13.26
N GLU A 591 7.89 3.10 -14.17
CA GLU A 591 8.42 4.45 -13.90
C GLU A 591 7.74 5.16 -12.72
N SER A 592 6.46 4.86 -12.45
CA SER A 592 5.68 5.45 -11.34
C SER A 592 6.25 5.16 -9.95
N TRP A 593 7.07 4.11 -9.78
CA TRP A 593 7.68 3.78 -8.48
C TRP A 593 8.67 4.83 -7.97
N ASN A 594 9.32 5.60 -8.86
CA ASN A 594 10.27 6.63 -8.44
C ASN A 594 9.60 7.70 -7.57
N GLY A 595 8.38 8.10 -7.94
CA GLY A 595 7.58 9.05 -7.16
C GLY A 595 7.20 8.49 -5.78
N VAL A 596 6.76 7.23 -5.74
CA VAL A 596 6.39 6.56 -4.47
C VAL A 596 7.60 6.45 -3.54
N VAL A 597 8.77 6.05 -4.04
CA VAL A 597 9.98 5.93 -3.21
C VAL A 597 10.41 7.29 -2.64
N ASP A 598 10.33 8.35 -3.46
CA ASP A 598 10.74 9.69 -3.05
C ASP A 598 9.81 10.32 -2.00
N SER A 599 8.48 10.15 -2.13
CA SER A 599 7.51 10.76 -1.20
C SER A 599 7.11 9.86 -0.01
N GLU A 600 7.03 8.55 -0.20
CA GLU A 600 6.42 7.63 0.77
C GLU A 600 7.43 6.72 1.46
N VAL A 601 8.61 6.47 0.88
CA VAL A 601 9.56 5.48 1.41
C VAL A 601 10.76 6.12 2.09
N ASP A 602 11.55 6.89 1.35
CA ASP A 602 12.86 7.33 1.89
C ASP A 602 13.40 8.64 1.34
N GLY A 603 12.75 9.30 0.38
CA GLY A 603 13.27 10.55 -0.18
C GLY A 603 13.45 11.69 0.84
N MET A 604 14.11 12.77 0.41
CA MET A 604 14.54 13.86 1.31
C MET A 604 13.39 14.59 2.02
N GLN A 605 12.20 14.59 1.45
CA GLN A 605 10.98 15.19 2.01
C GLN A 605 9.89 14.15 2.31
N SER A 606 10.28 12.87 2.38
CA SER A 606 9.37 11.74 2.56
C SER A 606 8.64 11.79 3.90
N ILE A 607 7.44 11.21 3.93
CA ILE A 607 6.62 11.12 5.13
C ILE A 607 7.33 10.34 6.26
N PRO A 608 7.99 9.19 6.02
CA PRO A 608 8.72 8.48 7.08
C PRO A 608 9.82 9.34 7.72
N ARG A 609 10.52 10.15 6.93
CA ARG A 609 11.54 11.08 7.45
C ARG A 609 10.92 12.17 8.32
N LYS A 610 9.76 12.71 7.94
CA LYS A 610 9.01 13.69 8.75
C LYS A 610 8.52 13.07 10.06
N ASN A 611 8.03 11.82 10.03
CA ASN A 611 7.62 11.09 11.22
C ASN A 611 8.79 10.86 12.19
N ASP A 612 9.95 10.47 11.68
CA ASP A 612 11.17 10.33 12.49
C ASP A 612 11.65 11.66 13.11
N GLN A 613 11.45 12.78 12.40
CA GLN A 613 11.79 14.12 12.91
C GLN A 613 10.79 14.63 13.96
N ALA A 614 9.50 14.35 13.78
CA ALA A 614 8.45 14.78 14.69
C ALA A 614 8.46 13.99 16.02
N ASN A 615 8.93 12.75 16.02
CA ASN A 615 8.94 11.89 17.20
C ASN A 615 10.37 11.46 17.57
N THR A 616 10.90 12.00 18.67
CA THR A 616 12.25 11.71 19.17
C THR A 616 12.53 10.22 19.40
N ARG A 617 11.51 9.41 19.75
CA ARG A 617 11.69 7.96 19.92
C ARG A 617 11.97 7.28 18.57
N TYR A 618 11.27 7.71 17.52
CA TYR A 618 11.47 7.19 16.17
C TYR A 618 12.82 7.66 15.60
N GLY A 619 13.13 8.95 15.72
CA GLY A 619 14.37 9.53 15.20
C GLY A 619 15.65 8.94 15.79
N LYS A 620 15.63 8.38 17.01
CA LYS A 620 16.79 7.70 17.62
C LYS A 620 17.23 6.44 16.87
N CYS A 621 16.29 5.71 16.26
CA CYS A 621 16.56 4.48 15.51
C CYS A 621 16.10 4.54 14.05
N LEU A 622 15.64 5.72 13.57
CA LEU A 622 15.03 5.91 12.26
C LEU A 622 13.87 4.92 12.02
N ALA A 623 13.00 4.75 13.02
CA ALA A 623 12.00 3.70 13.04
C ALA A 623 11.08 3.73 11.82
N SER A 624 10.54 4.90 11.46
CA SER A 624 9.62 5.03 10.33
C SER A 624 10.34 4.76 9.01
N ARG A 625 11.54 5.31 8.78
CA ARG A 625 12.31 5.05 7.54
C ARG A 625 12.66 3.58 7.40
N ARG A 626 13.16 2.93 8.46
CA ARG A 626 13.51 1.50 8.42
C ARG A 626 12.29 0.63 8.09
N VAL A 627 11.15 0.89 8.71
CA VAL A 627 9.90 0.16 8.41
C VAL A 627 9.48 0.36 6.96
N ALA A 628 9.49 1.60 6.48
CA ALA A 628 9.11 1.90 5.10
C ALA A 628 10.03 1.21 4.07
N ARG A 629 11.35 1.23 4.27
CA ARG A 629 12.33 0.56 3.41
C ARG A 629 12.13 -0.96 3.39
N THR A 630 11.91 -1.59 4.55
CA THR A 630 11.65 -3.03 4.63
C THR A 630 10.38 -3.42 3.88
N ILE A 631 9.30 -2.66 4.02
CA ILE A 631 8.05 -2.92 3.27
C ILE A 631 8.28 -2.74 1.77
N MET A 632 8.98 -1.68 1.35
CA MET A 632 9.31 -1.47 -0.06
C MET A 632 10.08 -2.66 -0.65
N LEU A 633 11.13 -3.13 0.03
CA LEU A 633 11.91 -4.28 -0.44
C LEU A 633 11.06 -5.55 -0.52
N GLY A 634 10.17 -5.80 0.44
CA GLY A 634 9.39 -7.03 0.51
C GLY A 634 8.00 -6.99 -0.12
N SER A 635 7.64 -5.94 -0.86
CA SER A 635 6.30 -5.85 -1.50
C SER A 635 6.28 -5.21 -2.88
N ALA A 636 7.32 -4.48 -3.28
CA ALA A 636 7.36 -3.83 -4.59
C ALA A 636 7.26 -4.79 -5.80
N PRO A 637 7.76 -6.04 -5.75
CA PRO A 637 7.58 -7.01 -6.84
C PRO A 637 6.14 -7.49 -7.05
N ASP A 638 5.24 -7.25 -6.08
CA ASP A 638 3.91 -7.86 -6.10
C ASP A 638 3.04 -7.35 -7.25
N VAL A 639 2.61 -8.25 -8.12
CA VAL A 639 1.75 -7.92 -9.27
C VAL A 639 0.28 -7.89 -8.84
N SER A 640 -0.49 -6.95 -9.42
CA SER A 640 -1.95 -6.88 -9.29
C SER A 640 -2.59 -8.19 -9.78
N GLY A 641 -2.99 -9.07 -8.85
CA GLY A 641 -3.62 -10.37 -9.14
C GLY A 641 -3.08 -11.55 -8.34
N GLN A 642 -1.99 -11.38 -7.58
CA GLN A 642 -1.51 -12.41 -6.66
C GLN A 642 -2.50 -12.63 -5.51
N ALA A 643 -2.73 -13.90 -5.14
CA ALA A 643 -3.66 -14.28 -4.08
C ALA A 643 -3.17 -13.83 -2.68
N VAL A 644 -1.86 -13.66 -2.51
CA VAL A 644 -1.22 -13.22 -1.28
C VAL A 644 -0.27 -12.09 -1.63
N ARG A 645 -0.52 -10.91 -1.07
CA ARG A 645 0.24 -9.68 -1.33
C ARG A 645 0.83 -9.14 -0.03
N GLY A 646 1.97 -8.50 -0.12
CA GLY A 646 2.63 -7.79 0.95
C GLY A 646 3.42 -8.64 1.94
N ILE A 647 4.24 -7.95 2.72
CA ILE A 647 5.11 -8.52 3.74
C ILE A 647 4.39 -8.59 5.09
N GLU A 648 4.61 -9.68 5.81
CA GLU A 648 4.02 -9.92 7.14
C GLU A 648 4.67 -9.06 8.22
N LYS A 649 3.90 -8.69 9.24
CA LYS A 649 4.37 -7.88 10.38
C LYS A 649 5.57 -8.48 11.10
N ALA A 650 5.62 -9.80 11.25
CA ALA A 650 6.76 -10.51 11.83
C ALA A 650 8.03 -10.36 10.97
N ARG A 651 7.90 -10.41 9.64
CA ARG A 651 9.01 -10.19 8.70
C ARG A 651 9.44 -8.73 8.63
N ILE A 652 8.51 -7.78 8.73
CA ILE A 652 8.84 -6.35 8.88
C ILE A 652 9.73 -6.14 10.11
N ARG A 653 9.39 -6.74 11.26
CA ARG A 653 10.20 -6.67 12.49
C ARG A 653 11.58 -7.29 12.29
N LEU A 654 11.64 -8.46 11.67
CA LEU A 654 12.89 -9.15 11.32
C LEU A 654 13.80 -8.26 10.46
N GLY A 655 13.23 -7.45 9.57
CA GLY A 655 14.00 -6.55 8.71
C GLY A 655 14.45 -5.22 9.33
N VAL A 656 13.98 -4.86 10.54
CA VAL A 656 14.23 -3.52 11.13
C VAL A 656 14.79 -3.50 12.55
N VAL A 657 14.46 -4.50 13.38
CA VAL A 657 14.78 -4.51 14.81
C VAL A 657 16.20 -5.02 15.01
N GLN A 658 17.03 -4.25 15.73
CA GLN A 658 18.36 -4.68 16.17
C GLN A 658 18.37 -5.02 17.67
N PRO A 659 19.35 -5.80 18.14
CA PRO A 659 19.51 -6.09 19.56
C PRO A 659 19.50 -4.84 20.42
N LYS A 660 18.81 -4.90 21.57
CA LYS A 660 18.62 -3.80 22.54
C LYS A 660 17.74 -2.64 22.06
N GLU A 661 17.17 -2.69 20.85
CA GLU A 661 16.12 -1.77 20.44
C GLU A 661 14.74 -2.26 20.92
N ASN A 662 13.80 -1.33 21.14
CA ASN A 662 12.47 -1.67 21.63
C ASN A 662 11.50 -1.93 20.46
N ILE A 663 10.99 -3.17 20.35
CA ILE A 663 10.06 -3.62 19.31
C ILE A 663 8.79 -2.75 19.24
N ALA A 664 8.29 -2.27 20.38
CA ALA A 664 7.08 -1.45 20.44
C ALA A 664 7.22 -0.13 19.65
N VAL A 665 8.42 0.43 19.56
CA VAL A 665 8.69 1.65 18.79
C VAL A 665 8.45 1.42 17.30
N PHE A 666 8.85 0.26 16.76
CA PHE A 666 8.64 -0.09 15.36
C PHE A 666 7.18 -0.45 15.07
N ASN A 667 6.48 -1.09 16.01
CA ASN A 667 5.05 -1.36 15.90
C ASN A 667 4.23 -0.05 15.83
N ASP A 668 4.58 0.93 16.67
CA ASP A 668 3.97 2.26 16.70
C ASP A 668 4.29 3.05 15.41
N ALA A 669 5.54 2.98 14.93
CA ALA A 669 5.93 3.56 13.66
C ALA A 669 5.15 2.96 12.48
N LEU A 670 4.96 1.63 12.43
CA LEU A 670 4.16 0.95 11.41
C LEU A 670 2.69 1.41 11.43
N ALA A 671 2.06 1.52 12.60
CA ALA A 671 0.70 2.02 12.74
C ALA A 671 0.57 3.49 12.29
N THR A 672 1.57 4.31 12.61
CA THR A 672 1.64 5.70 12.14
C THR A 672 1.79 5.78 10.62
N LEU A 673 2.62 4.92 10.01
CA LEU A 673 2.77 4.86 8.56
C LEU A 673 1.48 4.41 7.86
N GLN A 674 0.78 3.41 8.40
CA GLN A 674 -0.51 2.94 7.85
C GLN A 674 -1.60 4.04 7.82
N THR A 675 -1.50 5.05 8.70
CA THR A 675 -2.44 6.18 8.70
C THR A 675 -1.97 7.38 7.90
N SER A 676 -0.65 7.58 7.78
CA SER A 676 -0.07 8.77 7.14
C SER A 676 0.32 8.58 5.68
N LEU A 677 0.64 7.37 5.23
CA LEU A 677 1.07 7.09 3.86
C LEU A 677 -0.11 6.93 2.91
N ALA A 678 0.01 7.52 1.73
CA ALA A 678 -1.02 7.51 0.70
C ALA A 678 -1.06 6.20 -0.08
N PHE A 679 0.08 5.51 -0.19
CA PHE A 679 0.29 4.37 -1.09
C PHE A 679 0.56 3.05 -0.34
N LEU A 680 0.50 3.06 0.99
CA LEU A 680 0.68 1.88 1.82
C LEU A 680 -0.68 1.24 2.13
N TYR A 681 -0.84 -0.01 1.69
CA TYR A 681 -2.01 -0.83 1.97
C TYR A 681 -1.73 -1.83 3.09
N SER A 682 -2.81 -2.32 3.69
CA SER A 682 -2.79 -3.42 4.66
C SER A 682 -3.93 -4.39 4.38
N ASP A 683 -3.76 -5.66 4.74
CA ASP A 683 -4.86 -6.61 4.70
C ASP A 683 -5.92 -6.31 5.79
N GLY A 684 -7.10 -6.94 5.68
CA GLY A 684 -8.19 -6.74 6.64
C GLY A 684 -7.84 -7.16 8.08
N GLY A 685 -6.84 -8.04 8.25
CA GLY A 685 -6.32 -8.46 9.56
C GLY A 685 -5.18 -7.58 10.11
N GLY A 686 -4.66 -6.63 9.34
CA GLY A 686 -3.51 -5.79 9.74
C GLY A 686 -2.21 -6.57 9.96
N ASN A 687 -2.08 -7.74 9.33
CA ASN A 687 -0.89 -8.59 9.40
C ASN A 687 0.04 -8.41 8.21
N ARG A 688 -0.47 -8.08 7.02
CA ARG A 688 0.32 -7.89 5.79
C ARG A 688 0.24 -6.46 5.28
N PHE A 689 1.35 -5.95 4.77
CA PHE A 689 1.49 -4.58 4.29
C PHE A 689 2.20 -4.54 2.94
N TRP A 690 1.74 -3.71 2.01
CA TRP A 690 2.38 -3.53 0.70
C TRP A 690 2.25 -2.11 0.19
N TYR A 691 3.22 -1.68 -0.61
CA TYR A 691 3.08 -0.49 -1.44
C TYR A 691 2.40 -0.81 -2.77
N ASP A 692 1.63 0.14 -3.28
CA ASP A 692 1.18 0.15 -4.66
C ASP A 692 1.46 1.52 -5.30
N THR A 693 1.44 1.58 -6.62
CA THR A 693 1.52 2.83 -7.39
C THR A 693 0.21 3.62 -7.39
N ARG A 694 -0.90 2.98 -6.98
CA ARG A 694 -2.21 3.62 -6.82
C ARG A 694 -2.42 4.08 -5.38
N PRO A 695 -3.00 5.26 -5.14
CA PRO A 695 -3.29 5.72 -3.80
C PRO A 695 -4.42 4.89 -3.17
N THR A 696 -4.35 4.71 -1.85
CA THR A 696 -5.40 4.06 -1.04
C THR A 696 -6.73 4.79 -1.16
N LEU A 697 -7.84 4.06 -0.99
CA LEU A 697 -9.18 4.66 -1.01
C LEU A 697 -9.34 5.74 0.06
N ARG A 698 -8.68 5.59 1.21
CA ARG A 698 -8.62 6.63 2.25
C ARG A 698 -8.00 7.92 1.74
N LYS A 699 -6.89 7.84 1.01
CA LYS A 699 -6.25 9.02 0.41
C LYS A 699 -7.15 9.66 -0.64
N VAL A 700 -7.74 8.85 -1.53
CA VAL A 700 -8.69 9.34 -2.54
C VAL A 700 -9.87 10.06 -1.86
N ALA A 701 -10.40 9.50 -0.77
CA ALA A 701 -11.49 10.12 0.00
C ALA A 701 -11.04 11.43 0.67
N ALA A 702 -9.84 11.49 1.24
CA ALA A 702 -9.30 12.71 1.83
C ALA A 702 -9.11 13.83 0.79
N ASP A 703 -8.60 13.49 -0.40
CA ASP A 703 -8.39 14.45 -1.49
C ASP A 703 -9.73 14.95 -2.06
N ARG A 704 -10.70 14.06 -2.27
CA ARG A 704 -12.06 14.44 -2.68
C ARG A 704 -12.75 15.30 -1.61
N ALA A 705 -12.59 14.99 -0.33
CA ALA A 705 -13.15 15.79 0.75
C ALA A 705 -12.61 17.23 0.77
N GLN A 706 -11.36 17.46 0.36
CA GLN A 706 -10.81 18.81 0.20
C GLN A 706 -11.42 19.57 -0.99
N GLN A 707 -11.86 18.86 -2.03
CA GLN A 707 -12.51 19.44 -3.20
C GLN A 707 -13.98 19.78 -2.96
N VAL A 708 -14.64 19.15 -1.98
CA VAL A 708 -16.02 19.49 -1.60
C VAL A 708 -16.07 20.91 -1.05
N SER A 709 -16.93 21.73 -1.64
CA SER A 709 -17.13 23.13 -1.24
C SER A 709 -17.81 23.23 0.14
N GLU A 710 -17.74 24.40 0.78
CA GLU A 710 -18.44 24.59 2.05
C GLU A 710 -19.97 24.56 1.85
N ASP A 711 -20.48 25.10 0.74
CA ASP A 711 -21.92 25.14 0.47
C ASP A 711 -22.51 23.75 0.20
N GLU A 712 -21.80 22.87 -0.51
CA GLU A 712 -22.23 21.46 -0.70
C GLU A 712 -22.31 20.71 0.64
N ALA A 713 -21.33 20.91 1.52
CA ALA A 713 -21.33 20.29 2.84
C ALA A 713 -22.49 20.80 3.73
N LEU A 714 -22.81 22.09 3.66
CA LEU A 714 -23.94 22.67 4.39
C LEU A 714 -25.28 22.20 3.80
N HIS A 715 -25.37 22.06 2.48
CA HIS A 715 -26.56 21.53 1.81
C HIS A 715 -26.86 20.09 2.23
N GLU A 716 -25.83 19.23 2.32
CA GLU A 716 -26.00 17.85 2.83
C GLU A 716 -26.52 17.85 4.28
N ILE A 717 -25.99 18.72 5.15
CA ILE A 717 -26.49 18.86 6.52
C ILE A 717 -27.97 19.27 6.51
N GLU A 718 -28.35 20.25 5.69
CA GLU A 718 -29.74 20.69 5.54
C GLU A 718 -30.66 19.56 5.04
N GLN A 719 -30.22 18.76 4.05
CA GLN A 719 -30.98 17.61 3.56
C GLN A 719 -31.26 16.60 4.68
N ARG A 720 -30.31 16.39 5.61
CA ARG A 720 -30.51 15.52 6.76
C ARG A 720 -31.47 16.10 7.79
N LEU A 721 -31.38 17.40 8.06
CA LEU A 721 -32.33 18.08 8.95
C LEU A 721 -33.76 18.01 8.39
N ARG A 722 -33.95 18.11 7.07
CA ARG A 722 -35.28 18.00 6.45
C ARG A 722 -35.95 16.63 6.64
N LYS A 723 -35.19 15.61 7.04
CA LYS A 723 -35.71 14.27 7.39
C LYS A 723 -36.26 14.18 8.81
N LEU A 724 -36.02 15.18 9.66
CA LEU A 724 -36.53 15.23 11.03
C LEU A 724 -38.06 15.12 11.05
N ARG A 725 -38.59 14.56 12.14
CA ARG A 725 -40.02 14.34 12.33
C ARG A 725 -40.51 15.17 13.50
N LYS A 726 -41.76 15.63 13.42
CA LYS A 726 -42.39 16.34 14.54
C LYS A 726 -42.59 15.39 15.73
N ALA A 727 -42.49 15.94 16.93
CA ALA A 727 -42.76 15.25 18.18
C ALA A 727 -43.61 16.18 19.10
N PRO A 728 -44.47 15.63 19.97
CA PRO A 728 -45.16 16.43 20.98
C PRO A 728 -44.17 17.24 21.83
N PRO A 729 -44.47 18.50 22.21
CA PRO A 729 -45.74 19.22 22.05
C PRO A 729 -45.90 19.98 20.73
N PHE A 730 -44.97 19.83 19.76
CA PHE A 730 -45.00 20.63 18.53
C PHE A 730 -46.08 20.18 17.55
N ALA A 731 -46.99 21.09 17.18
CA ALA A 731 -47.98 20.87 16.13
C ALA A 731 -47.32 20.81 14.73
N GLY A 732 -46.22 21.56 14.55
CA GLY A 732 -45.42 21.58 13.33
C GLY A 732 -43.94 21.89 13.57
N ILE A 733 -43.09 21.43 12.65
CA ILE A 733 -41.67 21.77 12.59
C ILE A 733 -41.35 22.46 11.25
N HIS A 734 -40.51 23.48 11.29
CA HIS A 734 -40.09 24.25 10.12
C HIS A 734 -38.57 24.19 10.02
N VAL A 735 -38.07 23.39 9.08
CA VAL A 735 -36.65 23.10 8.95
C VAL A 735 -36.01 24.02 7.93
N CYS A 736 -35.00 24.77 8.36
CA CYS A 736 -34.19 25.66 7.53
C CYS A 736 -35.04 26.59 6.64
N PRO A 737 -36.03 27.32 7.21
CA PRO A 737 -36.89 28.18 6.41
C PRO A 737 -36.06 29.24 5.69
N SER A 738 -36.30 29.42 4.39
CA SER A 738 -35.55 30.41 3.59
C SER A 738 -36.05 31.84 3.79
N GLN A 739 -37.29 31.97 4.25
CA GLN A 739 -38.00 33.22 4.51
C GLN A 739 -39.04 33.02 5.61
N SER A 740 -39.43 34.10 6.29
CA SER A 740 -40.39 34.05 7.40
C SER A 740 -41.81 33.58 7.01
N LEU A 741 -42.18 33.67 5.73
CA LEU A 741 -43.47 33.20 5.20
C LEU A 741 -43.66 31.68 5.31
N GLU A 742 -42.56 30.92 5.33
CA GLU A 742 -42.59 29.44 5.43
C GLU A 742 -42.97 28.93 6.83
N VAL A 743 -43.03 29.83 7.81
CA VAL A 743 -43.52 29.55 9.16
C VAL A 743 -44.94 30.15 9.29
N PRO A 744 -46.01 29.32 9.27
CA PRO A 744 -47.38 29.77 9.46
C PRO A 744 -47.56 30.54 10.76
N ASP A 745 -48.51 31.48 10.76
CA ASP A 745 -48.91 32.22 11.95
C ASP A 745 -50.25 31.64 12.41
N GLU A 746 -50.17 30.67 13.33
CA GLU A 746 -51.30 29.88 13.82
C GLU A 746 -51.21 29.75 15.35
N GLN A 747 -52.35 29.55 16.01
CA GLN A 747 -52.47 29.32 17.46
C GLN A 747 -52.06 27.89 17.84
N SER A 748 -50.84 27.48 17.48
CA SER A 748 -50.29 26.17 17.82
C SER A 748 -48.76 26.20 17.87
N LEU A 749 -48.19 25.53 18.87
CA LEU A 749 -46.76 25.55 19.14
C LEU A 749 -45.94 24.94 18.00
N ARG A 750 -44.96 25.69 17.51
CA ARG A 750 -44.11 25.32 16.37
C ARG A 750 -42.62 25.48 16.68
N LEU A 751 -41.84 24.49 16.26
CA LEU A 751 -40.38 24.51 16.34
C LEU A 751 -39.78 24.92 15.00
N VAL A 752 -38.96 25.96 14.98
CA VAL A 752 -38.18 26.38 13.82
C VAL A 752 -36.73 25.92 13.99
N ILE A 753 -36.25 25.05 13.12
CA ILE A 753 -34.85 24.63 13.09
C ILE A 753 -34.11 25.57 12.14
N LEU A 754 -33.27 26.44 12.69
CA LEU A 754 -32.56 27.45 11.93
C LEU A 754 -31.51 26.80 11.00
N PRO A 755 -31.18 27.42 9.85
CA PRO A 755 -30.22 26.85 8.92
C PRO A 755 -28.81 26.75 9.53
N PRO A 756 -27.95 25.82 9.07
CA PRO A 756 -26.59 25.64 9.59
C PRO A 756 -25.70 26.90 9.57
N LYS A 757 -26.03 27.90 8.74
CA LYS A 757 -25.33 29.21 8.68
C LYS A 757 -25.76 30.18 9.80
N ALA A 758 -26.91 29.95 10.43
CA ALA A 758 -27.47 30.76 11.50
C ALA A 758 -27.11 30.13 12.86
N THR A 759 -25.88 30.39 13.31
CA THR A 759 -25.29 29.75 14.50
C THR A 759 -25.47 30.59 15.76
N HIS A 760 -25.30 29.94 16.90
CA HIS A 760 -25.29 30.57 18.22
C HIS A 760 -24.11 30.06 19.06
N ARG A 761 -23.69 30.87 20.03
CA ARG A 761 -22.69 30.51 21.04
C ARG A 761 -23.09 31.12 22.37
N ALA A 762 -22.64 30.53 23.47
CA ALA A 762 -22.98 30.97 24.82
C ALA A 762 -22.69 32.47 25.03
N LYS A 763 -23.67 33.19 25.60
CA LYS A 763 -23.61 34.63 25.94
C LYS A 763 -23.53 35.59 24.74
N ASP A 764 -23.76 35.12 23.51
CA ASP A 764 -23.82 35.99 22.34
C ASP A 764 -25.24 36.51 22.11
N THR A 765 -25.46 37.80 22.37
CA THR A 765 -26.78 38.43 22.28
C THR A 765 -27.15 38.89 20.86
N GLU A 766 -26.20 38.86 19.90
CA GLU A 766 -26.40 39.32 18.52
C GLU A 766 -25.96 38.28 17.49
N SER A 767 -26.09 36.99 17.85
CA SER A 767 -25.72 35.89 16.95
C SER A 767 -26.62 35.82 15.71
N LYS A 768 -26.12 35.22 14.62
CA LYS A 768 -26.90 35.05 13.38
C LYS A 768 -28.18 34.24 13.61
N ALA A 769 -28.15 33.26 14.53
CA ALA A 769 -29.34 32.54 14.96
C ALA A 769 -30.40 33.48 15.57
N LEU A 770 -29.99 34.39 16.46
CA LEU A 770 -30.89 35.36 17.08
C LEU A 770 -31.44 36.36 16.07
N GLN A 771 -30.63 36.81 15.11
CA GLN A 771 -31.10 37.69 14.03
C GLN A 771 -32.19 37.01 13.19
N GLY A 772 -31.97 35.76 12.78
CA GLY A 772 -32.97 34.98 12.04
C GLY A 772 -34.22 34.68 12.87
N ALA A 773 -34.05 34.39 14.16
CA ALA A 773 -35.17 34.18 15.09
C ALA A 773 -36.00 35.47 15.25
N LYS A 774 -35.35 36.64 15.40
CA LYS A 774 -36.00 37.96 15.45
C LYS A 774 -36.82 38.22 14.19
N GLU A 775 -36.24 38.03 13.01
CA GLU A 775 -36.93 38.24 11.73
C GLU A 775 -38.19 37.37 11.59
N ILE A 776 -38.09 36.08 11.93
CA ILE A 776 -39.20 35.13 11.85
C ILE A 776 -40.26 35.44 12.90
N LEU A 777 -39.86 35.86 14.10
CA LEU A 777 -40.80 36.18 15.18
C LEU A 777 -41.57 37.48 14.91
N GLU A 778 -40.93 38.47 14.29
CA GLU A 778 -41.56 39.76 13.98
C GLU A 778 -42.46 39.69 12.75
N ASN A 779 -42.10 38.87 11.76
CA ASN A 779 -42.72 38.89 10.45
C ASN A 779 -43.24 37.52 9.99
N ARG A 780 -44.28 37.55 9.15
CA ARG A 780 -44.75 36.46 8.30
C ARG A 780 -44.80 36.99 6.87
N GLY A 781 -43.70 36.86 6.13
CA GLY A 781 -43.54 37.57 4.87
C GLY A 781 -43.54 39.08 5.10
N SER A 782 -44.46 39.81 4.46
CA SER A 782 -44.61 41.27 4.64
C SER A 782 -45.56 41.68 5.77
N ALA A 783 -46.25 40.74 6.41
CA ALA A 783 -47.17 41.03 7.51
C ALA A 783 -46.47 40.87 8.87
N ALA A 784 -46.86 41.69 9.85
CA ALA A 784 -46.43 41.48 11.25
C ALA A 784 -47.06 40.19 11.78
N ARG A 785 -46.27 39.40 12.52
CA ARG A 785 -46.73 38.14 13.12
C ARG A 785 -47.53 38.41 14.40
N THR A 786 -48.66 37.72 14.55
CA THR A 786 -49.55 37.83 15.71
C THR A 786 -49.20 36.83 16.79
N TYR A 787 -49.10 35.54 16.47
CA TYR A 787 -48.95 34.45 17.46
C TYR A 787 -47.50 34.21 17.85
N LYS A 788 -46.86 35.25 18.37
CA LYS A 788 -45.42 35.24 18.73
C LYS A 788 -45.11 34.28 19.87
N ASN A 789 -46.05 34.03 20.77
CA ASN A 789 -45.82 33.12 21.88
C ASN A 789 -45.83 31.64 21.47
N GLU A 790 -46.21 31.30 20.23
CA GLU A 790 -46.29 29.92 19.75
C GLU A 790 -45.06 29.47 18.94
N ILE A 791 -43.97 30.24 18.95
CA ILE A 791 -42.76 29.93 18.16
C ILE A 791 -41.53 29.82 19.05
N VAL A 792 -40.80 28.72 18.87
CA VAL A 792 -39.50 28.48 19.47
C VAL A 792 -38.51 28.00 18.42
N PHE A 793 -37.22 28.15 18.69
CA PHE A 793 -36.16 27.94 17.70
C PHE A 793 -35.10 26.96 18.21
N ALA A 794 -34.56 26.17 17.28
CA ALA A 794 -33.37 25.35 17.48
C ALA A 794 -32.23 25.86 16.61
N ALA A 795 -31.04 26.05 17.18
CA ALA A 795 -29.86 26.55 16.48
C ALA A 795 -28.63 25.65 16.67
N LEU A 796 -27.74 25.72 15.70
CA LEU A 796 -26.46 25.00 15.71
C LEU A 796 -25.41 25.79 16.51
N ASP A 797 -24.62 25.07 17.31
CA ASP A 797 -23.51 25.63 18.07
C ASP A 797 -22.33 26.02 17.18
N GLU A 798 -21.91 27.28 17.24
CA GLU A 798 -20.84 27.83 16.40
C GLU A 798 -19.52 27.05 16.53
N SER A 799 -19.20 26.53 17.72
CA SER A 799 -17.95 25.79 17.95
C SER A 799 -17.93 24.43 17.25
N LEU A 800 -19.10 23.85 16.95
CA LEU A 800 -19.24 22.53 16.33
C LEU A 800 -19.40 22.59 14.80
N VAL A 801 -19.53 23.78 14.21
CA VAL A 801 -19.68 23.98 12.75
C VAL A 801 -18.55 23.31 11.98
N ALA A 802 -17.30 23.52 12.40
CA ALA A 802 -16.14 23.05 11.67
C ALA A 802 -16.08 21.51 11.62
N GLU A 803 -16.35 20.83 12.74
CA GLU A 803 -16.35 19.37 12.83
C GLU A 803 -17.52 18.75 12.05
N THR A 804 -18.74 19.29 12.19
CA THR A 804 -19.93 18.78 11.48
C THR A 804 -19.78 18.96 9.97
N ARG A 805 -19.21 20.09 9.53
CA ARG A 805 -18.89 20.33 8.12
C ARG A 805 -17.81 19.38 7.61
N LEU A 806 -16.78 19.09 8.39
CA LEU A 806 -15.75 18.13 8.01
C LEU A 806 -16.34 16.71 7.87
N ALA A 807 -17.22 16.30 8.79
CA ALA A 807 -17.94 15.03 8.68
C ALA A 807 -18.81 14.96 7.41
N ALA A 808 -19.46 16.06 7.03
CA ALA A 808 -20.23 16.15 5.79
C ALA A 808 -19.35 16.00 4.54
N LYS A 809 -18.21 16.70 4.49
CA LYS A 809 -17.23 16.56 3.40
C LYS A 809 -16.70 15.13 3.27
N GLN A 810 -16.43 14.47 4.39
CA GLN A 810 -15.98 13.07 4.40
C GLN A 810 -17.05 12.13 3.87
N TYR A 811 -18.31 12.29 4.28
CA TYR A 811 -19.42 11.50 3.75
C TYR A 811 -19.58 11.68 2.23
N LEU A 812 -19.62 12.93 1.76
CA LEU A 812 -19.75 13.25 0.33
C LEU A 812 -18.57 12.71 -0.49
N ALA A 813 -17.36 12.70 0.07
CA ALA A 813 -16.19 12.11 -0.59
C ALA A 813 -16.34 10.59 -0.78
N TRP A 814 -16.80 9.88 0.26
CA TRP A 814 -17.07 8.43 0.14
C TRP A 814 -18.23 8.12 -0.78
N GLU A 815 -19.29 8.93 -0.74
CA GLU A 815 -20.43 8.82 -1.65
C GLU A 815 -20.00 9.02 -3.12
N SER A 816 -19.12 9.99 -3.37
CA SER A 816 -18.52 10.24 -4.69
C SER A 816 -17.70 9.03 -5.18
N ILE A 817 -16.88 8.41 -4.32
CA ILE A 817 -16.13 7.20 -4.68
C ILE A 817 -17.08 6.04 -4.98
N ALA A 818 -18.17 5.91 -4.23
CA ALA A 818 -19.19 4.89 -4.46
C ALA A 818 -19.89 5.05 -5.82
N LYS A 819 -20.14 6.29 -6.25
CA LYS A 819 -20.71 6.60 -7.57
C LYS A 819 -19.74 6.26 -8.72
N ASP A 820 -18.44 6.31 -8.47
CA ASP A 820 -17.38 6.13 -9.47
C ASP A 820 -16.82 4.70 -9.57
N TYR A 821 -17.49 3.69 -9.00
CA TYR A 821 -16.98 2.31 -8.92
C TYR A 821 -16.43 1.73 -10.22
N GLU A 822 -17.12 1.96 -11.34
CA GLU A 822 -16.71 1.45 -12.65
C GLU A 822 -15.51 2.21 -13.21
N SER A 823 -15.51 3.54 -13.08
CA SER A 823 -14.43 4.40 -13.58
C SER A 823 -13.11 4.18 -12.84
N LEU A 824 -13.18 3.91 -11.52
CA LEU A 824 -12.03 3.60 -10.67
C LEU A 824 -11.61 2.12 -10.76
N ASN A 825 -12.40 1.30 -11.46
CA ASN A 825 -12.15 -0.12 -11.68
C ASN A 825 -11.92 -0.89 -10.36
N LEU A 826 -12.76 -0.59 -9.35
CA LEU A 826 -12.61 -1.15 -7.99
C LEU A 826 -12.94 -2.64 -7.96
N ASP A 827 -12.12 -3.41 -7.24
CA ASP A 827 -12.36 -4.83 -7.02
C ASP A 827 -13.47 -5.09 -5.96
N ALA A 828 -13.86 -6.35 -5.77
CA ALA A 828 -14.92 -6.72 -4.83
C ALA A 828 -14.59 -6.39 -3.37
N THR A 829 -13.32 -6.44 -2.97
CA THR A 829 -12.86 -6.10 -1.61
C THR A 829 -12.91 -4.59 -1.38
N GLN A 830 -12.44 -3.81 -2.34
CA GLN A 830 -12.49 -2.35 -2.34
C GLN A 830 -13.93 -1.83 -2.33
N LYS A 831 -14.84 -2.44 -3.10
CA LYS A 831 -16.28 -2.10 -3.07
C LYS A 831 -16.89 -2.31 -1.67
N ARG A 832 -16.52 -3.39 -0.97
CA ARG A 832 -16.95 -3.63 0.42
C ARG A 832 -16.35 -2.60 1.37
N GLU A 833 -15.08 -2.24 1.20
CA GLU A 833 -14.41 -1.20 2.01
C GLU A 833 -15.07 0.17 1.84
N VAL A 834 -15.39 0.57 0.61
CA VAL A 834 -16.12 1.83 0.34
C VAL A 834 -17.49 1.81 1.00
N GLY A 835 -18.26 0.72 0.86
CA GLY A 835 -19.57 0.59 1.50
C GLY A 835 -19.50 0.72 3.03
N GLN A 836 -18.53 0.05 3.67
CA GLN A 836 -18.34 0.15 5.12
C GLN A 836 -17.89 1.55 5.55
N SER A 837 -16.95 2.17 4.83
CA SER A 837 -16.44 3.51 5.12
C SER A 837 -17.51 4.58 4.93
N MET A 838 -18.33 4.47 3.88
CA MET A 838 -19.47 5.35 3.63
C MET A 838 -20.50 5.25 4.75
N SER A 839 -20.86 4.03 5.18
CA SER A 839 -21.81 3.84 6.29
C SER A 839 -21.28 4.41 7.62
N ARG A 840 -19.98 4.24 7.92
CA ARG A 840 -19.35 4.86 9.10
C ARG A 840 -19.33 6.38 9.03
N ALA A 841 -19.01 6.95 7.85
CA ALA A 841 -19.03 8.39 7.64
C ALA A 841 -20.45 8.95 7.77
N GLU A 842 -21.45 8.22 7.28
CA GLU A 842 -22.87 8.58 7.43
C GLU A 842 -23.31 8.61 8.90
N GLN A 843 -22.97 7.57 9.67
CA GLN A 843 -23.26 7.50 11.10
C GLN A 843 -22.58 8.65 11.85
N THR A 844 -21.31 8.89 11.57
CA THR A 844 -20.54 9.99 12.18
C THR A 844 -21.17 11.34 11.89
N LEU A 845 -21.61 11.59 10.65
CA LEU A 845 -22.29 12.83 10.28
C LEU A 845 -23.63 12.98 11.00
N ASN A 846 -24.43 11.92 11.11
CA ASN A 846 -25.70 11.96 11.85
C ASN A 846 -25.48 12.31 13.32
N THR A 847 -24.54 11.65 13.99
CA THR A 847 -24.18 11.95 15.38
C THR A 847 -23.71 13.39 15.53
N LYS A 848 -22.83 13.87 14.65
CA LYS A 848 -22.31 15.26 14.70
C LYS A 848 -23.40 16.31 14.48
N ILE A 849 -24.37 16.05 13.60
CA ILE A 849 -25.53 16.95 13.41
C ILE A 849 -26.39 16.99 14.69
N GLN A 850 -26.66 15.83 15.31
CA GLN A 850 -27.43 15.76 16.55
C GLN A 850 -26.72 16.48 17.70
N GLU A 851 -25.41 16.31 17.84
CA GLU A 851 -24.59 17.02 18.84
C GLU A 851 -24.58 18.54 18.58
N ALA A 852 -24.47 18.96 17.32
CA ALA A 852 -24.31 20.37 16.97
C ALA A 852 -25.58 21.22 17.19
N TYR A 853 -26.78 20.68 16.93
CA TYR A 853 -28.05 21.38 17.18
C TYR A 853 -28.48 21.29 18.64
N GLN A 854 -27.86 22.08 19.52
CA GLN A 854 -28.07 22.02 20.97
C GLN A 854 -28.61 23.31 21.59
N TRP A 855 -28.80 24.37 20.82
CA TRP A 855 -29.34 25.63 21.34
C TRP A 855 -30.85 25.70 21.15
N LEU A 856 -31.58 25.84 22.25
CA LEU A 856 -32.99 26.19 22.28
C LEU A 856 -33.11 27.70 22.53
N ILE A 857 -33.87 28.39 21.69
CA ILE A 857 -34.05 29.83 21.73
C ILE A 857 -35.54 30.13 21.73
N TYR A 858 -36.01 30.95 22.67
CA TYR A 858 -37.42 31.34 22.73
C TYR A 858 -37.62 32.76 23.24
N PRO A 859 -38.68 33.46 22.79
CA PRO A 859 -38.99 34.80 23.26
C PRO A 859 -39.70 34.78 24.61
N ARG A 860 -39.43 35.80 25.42
CA ARG A 860 -40.12 36.09 26.68
C ARG A 860 -40.19 37.59 26.89
N ILE A 861 -41.23 38.09 27.55
CA ILE A 861 -41.28 39.47 28.06
C ILE A 861 -41.35 39.40 29.59
N ASP A 862 -40.43 40.08 30.27
CA ASP A 862 -40.47 40.29 31.71
C ASP A 862 -41.03 41.67 32.01
N LEU A 863 -42.28 41.72 32.50
CA LEU A 863 -43.00 42.96 32.77
C LEU A 863 -42.31 43.85 33.82
N ASP A 864 -41.45 43.28 34.67
CA ASP A 864 -40.67 44.05 35.66
C ASP A 864 -39.46 44.74 35.02
N GLN A 865 -39.01 44.27 33.85
CA GLN A 865 -37.85 44.79 33.12
C GLN A 865 -38.24 45.64 31.89
N GLY A 866 -39.50 45.60 31.45
CA GLY A 866 -40.04 46.43 30.37
C GLY A 866 -41.01 45.68 29.46
N SER A 867 -41.28 46.25 28.28
CA SER A 867 -42.15 45.66 27.25
C SER A 867 -41.40 45.08 26.05
N GLU A 868 -40.06 45.03 26.12
CA GLU A 868 -39.20 44.51 25.05
C GLU A 868 -39.06 42.97 25.16
N ILE A 869 -38.87 42.31 24.01
CA ILE A 869 -38.65 40.87 23.96
C ILE A 869 -37.23 40.56 24.44
N VAL A 870 -37.13 39.74 25.49
CA VAL A 870 -35.92 39.10 25.97
C VAL A 870 -35.79 37.73 25.31
N TRP A 871 -34.61 37.45 24.74
CA TRP A 871 -34.30 36.17 24.12
C TRP A 871 -33.66 35.24 25.13
N GLU A 872 -34.39 34.21 25.54
CA GLU A 872 -33.84 33.15 26.39
C GLU A 872 -33.13 32.13 25.50
N THR A 873 -31.91 31.75 25.90
CA THR A 873 -31.07 30.81 25.16
C THR A 873 -30.60 29.72 26.11
N GLU A 874 -31.03 28.49 25.86
CA GLU A 874 -30.67 27.33 26.68
C GLU A 874 -29.85 26.34 25.86
N ASN A 875 -28.75 25.85 26.44
CA ASN A 875 -28.03 24.71 25.90
C ASN A 875 -28.70 23.44 26.43
N VAL A 876 -29.29 22.66 25.52
CA VAL A 876 -30.08 21.46 25.83
C VAL A 876 -29.21 20.20 25.88
N GLY A 877 -27.88 20.35 25.89
CA GLY A 877 -26.87 19.29 25.78
C GLY A 877 -27.34 17.90 26.22
N SER A 878 -27.44 16.97 25.27
CA SER A 878 -27.70 15.55 25.51
C SER A 878 -27.27 14.77 24.28
N ALA A 879 -26.33 13.84 24.44
CA ALA A 879 -25.89 12.95 23.37
C ALA A 879 -26.86 11.76 23.26
N GLY A 880 -27.35 11.47 22.04
CA GLY A 880 -28.15 10.28 21.74
C GLY A 880 -29.66 10.48 21.58
N GLU A 881 -30.20 11.67 21.86
CA GLU A 881 -31.60 12.02 21.58
C GLU A 881 -31.75 12.76 20.24
N ASP A 882 -32.89 12.55 19.57
CA ASP A 882 -33.25 13.29 18.37
C ASP A 882 -33.38 14.81 18.66
N ILE A 883 -33.03 15.65 17.67
CA ILE A 883 -33.01 17.11 17.83
C ILE A 883 -34.38 17.65 18.28
N VAL A 884 -35.47 17.17 17.69
CA VAL A 884 -36.81 17.67 18.03
C VAL A 884 -37.22 17.17 19.42
N ALA A 885 -36.93 15.91 19.72
CA ALA A 885 -37.28 15.28 20.99
C ALA A 885 -36.59 15.96 22.18
N LYS A 886 -35.29 16.26 22.08
CA LYS A 886 -34.57 16.92 23.18
C LYS A 886 -35.06 18.35 23.41
N MET A 887 -35.39 19.10 22.34
CA MET A 887 -35.97 20.44 22.46
C MET A 887 -37.34 20.40 23.14
N ALA A 888 -38.20 19.46 22.74
CA ALA A 888 -39.49 19.22 23.37
C ALA A 888 -39.36 18.86 24.87
N SER A 889 -38.50 17.88 25.17
CA SER A 889 -38.23 17.42 26.53
C SER A 889 -37.77 18.56 27.43
N ARG A 890 -36.88 19.42 26.93
CA ARG A 890 -36.39 20.58 27.68
C ARG A 890 -37.48 21.61 27.95
N LEU A 891 -38.27 21.96 26.93
CA LEU A 891 -39.37 22.94 27.09
C LEU A 891 -40.42 22.48 28.11
N LEU A 892 -40.73 21.18 28.14
CA LEU A 892 -41.67 20.61 29.09
C LEU A 892 -41.10 20.53 30.50
N THR A 893 -39.85 20.07 30.65
CA THR A 893 -39.21 19.90 31.96
C THR A 893 -38.93 21.24 32.67
N THR A 894 -38.68 22.30 31.89
CA THR A 894 -38.45 23.66 32.41
C THR A 894 -39.75 24.46 32.56
N GLU A 895 -40.91 23.86 32.23
CA GLU A 895 -42.23 24.52 32.22
C GLU A 895 -42.29 25.79 31.34
N VAL A 896 -41.35 25.96 30.40
CA VAL A 896 -41.40 27.00 29.36
C VAL A 896 -42.59 26.77 28.43
N VAL A 897 -42.98 25.51 28.24
CA VAL A 897 -44.24 25.09 27.63
C VAL A 897 -45.01 24.28 28.65
N ILE A 898 -46.25 24.69 28.92
CA ILE A 898 -47.11 24.04 29.89
C ILE A 898 -48.00 23.01 29.18
N ALA A 899 -47.80 21.72 29.49
CA ALA A 899 -48.64 20.63 28.98
C ALA A 899 -49.83 20.29 29.88
N ALA A 900 -49.82 20.74 31.14
CA ALA A 900 -50.93 20.61 32.08
C ALA A 900 -50.95 21.84 32.98
N TRP A 901 -52.08 22.54 33.05
CA TRP A 901 -52.17 23.81 33.77
C TRP A 901 -53.22 23.74 34.88
N ALA A 902 -52.82 24.10 36.10
CA ALA A 902 -53.71 24.04 37.25
C ALA A 902 -54.70 25.22 37.25
N PRO A 903 -55.97 25.01 37.63
CA PRO A 903 -56.97 26.09 37.69
C PRO A 903 -56.54 27.28 38.56
N ALA A 904 -55.81 27.01 39.65
CA ALA A 904 -55.27 28.04 40.54
C ALA A 904 -54.25 28.97 39.84
N LEU A 905 -53.40 28.41 38.96
CA LEU A 905 -52.43 29.20 38.19
C LEU A 905 -53.12 30.02 37.09
N LEU A 906 -54.14 29.43 36.44
CA LEU A 906 -55.00 30.18 35.51
C LEU A 906 -55.67 31.37 36.20
N LYS A 907 -56.28 31.15 37.37
CA LYS A 907 -56.85 32.24 38.18
C LYS A 907 -55.81 33.32 38.50
N MET A 908 -54.61 32.91 38.91
CA MET A 908 -53.54 33.83 39.27
C MET A 908 -53.14 34.74 38.09
N GLU A 909 -53.05 34.21 36.87
CA GLU A 909 -52.79 35.02 35.66
C GLU A 909 -53.97 35.93 35.30
N LEU A 910 -55.20 35.43 35.44
CA LEU A 910 -56.41 36.22 35.22
C LEU A 910 -56.44 37.44 36.17
N ASP A 911 -56.28 37.22 37.48
CA ASP A 911 -56.23 38.27 38.50
C ASP A 911 -55.07 39.25 38.29
N LYS A 912 -53.89 38.73 37.92
CA LYS A 912 -52.67 39.52 37.80
C LYS A 912 -52.72 40.53 36.66
N LEU A 913 -53.29 40.17 35.50
CA LEU A 913 -53.19 40.98 34.28
C LEU A 913 -54.51 41.15 33.53
N LEU A 914 -55.30 40.09 33.38
CA LEU A 914 -56.38 40.04 32.40
C LEU A 914 -57.73 40.58 32.93
N TRP A 915 -57.89 40.66 34.24
CA TRP A 915 -59.09 41.14 34.93
C TRP A 915 -58.93 42.49 35.63
N LYS A 916 -57.82 43.21 35.41
CA LYS A 916 -57.60 44.52 36.06
C LYS A 916 -58.69 45.54 35.74
N ASP A 917 -59.10 45.58 34.47
CA ASP A 917 -60.03 46.60 33.96
C ASP A 917 -61.38 46.00 33.48
N THR A 918 -61.57 44.69 33.63
CA THR A 918 -62.80 43.98 33.26
C THR A 918 -63.17 42.92 34.29
N ASP A 919 -64.46 42.60 34.39
CA ASP A 919 -64.98 41.57 35.31
C ASP A 919 -65.15 40.19 34.66
N HIS A 920 -64.92 40.11 33.36
CA HIS A 920 -64.93 38.88 32.60
C HIS A 920 -63.94 38.92 31.43
N ILE A 921 -63.65 37.75 30.87
CA ILE A 921 -62.91 37.59 29.61
C ILE A 921 -63.50 36.43 28.81
N GLN A 922 -63.63 36.59 27.49
CA GLN A 922 -64.07 35.51 26.61
C GLN A 922 -62.97 34.46 26.46
N ILE A 923 -63.31 33.17 26.49
CA ILE A 923 -62.31 32.07 26.40
C ILE A 923 -61.51 32.15 25.10
N LEU A 924 -62.15 32.47 23.97
CA LEU A 924 -61.46 32.68 22.69
C LEU A 924 -60.43 33.81 22.78
N GLN A 925 -60.79 34.93 23.42
CA GLN A 925 -59.91 36.09 23.59
C GLN A 925 -58.76 35.76 24.54
N LEU A 926 -59.02 35.01 25.61
CA LEU A 926 -57.98 34.51 26.51
C LEU A 926 -56.98 33.64 25.76
N TRP A 927 -57.46 32.70 24.94
CA TRP A 927 -56.60 31.87 24.10
C TRP A 927 -55.77 32.70 23.11
N ASP A 928 -56.40 33.68 22.46
CA ASP A 928 -55.73 34.60 21.53
C ASP A 928 -54.59 35.38 22.23
N TYR A 929 -54.83 35.85 23.45
CA TYR A 929 -53.83 36.54 24.26
C TYR A 929 -52.68 35.62 24.67
N LEU A 930 -52.97 34.41 25.14
CA LEU A 930 -51.95 33.42 25.51
C LEU A 930 -51.02 33.08 24.33
N CYS A 931 -51.55 32.97 23.11
CA CYS A 931 -50.76 32.72 21.91
C CYS A 931 -50.01 33.99 21.39
N THR A 932 -50.51 35.18 21.68
CA THR A 932 -49.98 36.45 21.13
C THR A 932 -48.88 37.04 21.99
N TYR A 933 -49.09 37.12 23.31
CA TYR A 933 -48.25 37.93 24.20
C TYR A 933 -47.19 37.08 24.92
N CYS A 934 -45.91 37.36 24.67
CA CYS A 934 -44.79 36.62 25.26
C CYS A 934 -44.55 36.86 26.76
N TYR A 935 -45.35 37.71 27.43
CA TYR A 935 -45.35 37.82 28.90
C TYR A 935 -46.36 36.86 29.56
N LEU A 936 -47.25 36.26 28.78
CA LEU A 936 -48.20 35.26 29.26
C LEU A 936 -47.63 33.84 29.12
N PRO A 937 -48.09 32.87 29.94
CA PRO A 937 -47.64 31.49 29.84
C PRO A 937 -47.92 30.88 28.46
N ARG A 938 -46.95 30.12 27.96
CA ARG A 938 -47.05 29.37 26.69
C ARG A 938 -47.61 27.98 26.97
N LEU A 939 -48.77 27.67 26.41
CA LEU A 939 -49.42 26.37 26.57
C LEU A 939 -49.07 25.45 25.38
N ALA A 940 -49.04 24.13 25.62
CA ALA A 940 -48.77 23.15 24.55
C ALA A 940 -49.89 23.10 23.48
N GLY A 941 -51.11 23.51 23.84
CA GLY A 941 -52.29 23.51 22.99
C GLY A 941 -53.52 24.05 23.72
N TYR A 942 -54.59 24.30 22.97
CA TYR A 942 -55.86 24.82 23.50
C TYR A 942 -56.48 23.88 24.54
N GLU A 943 -56.25 22.58 24.38
CA GLU A 943 -56.74 21.50 25.24
C GLU A 943 -56.23 21.66 26.68
N VAL A 944 -55.05 22.25 26.85
CA VAL A 944 -54.47 22.54 28.17
C VAL A 944 -55.28 23.62 28.89
N LEU A 945 -55.66 24.69 28.17
CA LEU A 945 -56.52 25.75 28.70
C LEU A 945 -57.92 25.21 28.99
N GLU A 946 -58.50 24.47 28.06
CA GLU A 946 -59.83 23.87 28.21
C GLU A 946 -59.88 22.95 29.44
N SER A 947 -58.88 22.09 29.61
CA SER A 947 -58.78 21.22 30.78
C SER A 947 -58.65 22.01 32.08
N ALA A 948 -57.83 23.09 32.10
CA ALA A 948 -57.67 23.94 33.27
C ALA A 948 -58.98 24.64 33.66
N ILE A 949 -59.74 25.11 32.66
CA ILE A 949 -61.06 25.72 32.89
C ILE A 949 -62.01 24.66 33.45
N ARG A 950 -62.13 23.52 32.77
CA ARG A 950 -63.08 22.45 33.15
C ARG A 950 -62.84 21.94 34.58
N GLN A 951 -61.58 21.76 34.96
CA GLN A 951 -61.21 21.38 36.33
C GLN A 951 -61.50 22.49 37.36
N GLY A 952 -61.46 23.76 36.93
CA GLY A 952 -61.73 24.92 37.79
C GLY A 952 -63.21 25.18 38.07
N LEU A 953 -64.10 24.89 37.12
CA LEU A 953 -65.53 25.24 37.22
C LEU A 953 -66.27 24.61 38.40
N GLY A 954 -65.86 23.40 38.82
CA GLY A 954 -66.43 22.72 39.99
C GLY A 954 -66.09 23.36 41.34
N ILE A 955 -65.21 24.38 41.37
CA ILE A 955 -64.74 25.03 42.59
C ILE A 955 -65.08 26.52 42.52
N ALA A 956 -65.98 26.97 43.39
CA ALA A 956 -66.52 28.34 43.40
C ALA A 956 -65.47 29.45 43.64
N ASP A 957 -64.27 29.10 44.10
CA ASP A 957 -63.21 30.07 44.41
C ASP A 957 -62.34 30.46 43.19
N TYR A 958 -62.46 29.77 42.06
CA TYR A 958 -61.64 30.06 40.87
C TYR A 958 -62.29 31.08 39.93
N PHE A 959 -63.34 30.70 39.22
CA PHE A 959 -64.06 31.55 38.27
C PHE A 959 -65.46 31.02 38.01
N GLY A 960 -66.38 31.92 37.67
CA GLY A 960 -67.66 31.57 37.09
C GLY A 960 -67.59 31.46 35.57
N ILE A 961 -68.58 30.83 34.96
CA ILE A 961 -68.73 30.77 33.50
C ILE A 961 -70.11 31.26 33.10
N ALA A 962 -70.19 32.08 32.06
CA ALA A 962 -71.45 32.56 31.49
C ALA A 962 -71.46 32.36 29.97
N ALA A 963 -72.64 32.17 29.38
CA ALA A 963 -72.79 32.04 27.94
C ALA A 963 -72.67 33.41 27.22
N ASP A 964 -73.14 34.48 27.86
CA ASP A 964 -73.13 35.84 27.31
C ASP A 964 -73.25 36.91 28.42
N PHE A 965 -73.02 38.19 28.09
CA PHE A 965 -73.26 39.33 28.97
C PHE A 965 -74.17 40.36 28.27
N SER A 966 -75.42 40.45 28.71
CA SER A 966 -76.45 41.30 28.09
C SER A 966 -77.26 42.06 29.14
N GLU A 967 -77.65 43.31 28.84
CA GLU A 967 -78.44 44.17 29.74
C GLU A 967 -77.84 44.34 31.16
N GLY A 968 -76.51 44.27 31.28
CA GLY A 968 -75.81 44.39 32.57
C GLY A 968 -75.83 43.13 33.44
N LYS A 969 -76.21 41.97 32.86
CA LYS A 969 -76.25 40.67 33.54
C LYS A 969 -75.57 39.57 32.74
N TYR A 970 -74.98 38.61 33.46
CA TYR A 970 -74.43 37.39 32.87
C TYR A 970 -75.53 36.37 32.62
N VAL A 971 -75.62 35.86 31.39
CA VAL A 971 -76.64 34.89 30.96
C VAL A 971 -76.10 33.47 31.16
N GLU A 972 -76.93 32.58 31.71
CA GLU A 972 -76.56 31.19 32.05
C GLU A 972 -75.30 31.12 32.93
N LEU A 973 -75.17 32.06 33.86
CA LEU A 973 -74.04 32.13 34.79
C LEU A 973 -74.07 30.94 35.76
N SER A 974 -72.94 30.23 35.86
CA SER A 974 -72.71 29.20 36.87
C SER A 974 -71.40 29.43 37.62
N LEU A 975 -71.40 29.08 38.91
CA LEU A 975 -70.25 29.16 39.80
C LEU A 975 -70.22 27.92 40.72
N GLY A 976 -69.08 27.21 40.78
CA GLY A 976 -68.95 26.01 41.59
C GLY A 976 -69.76 24.81 41.08
N GLN A 977 -70.04 24.76 39.77
CA GLN A 977 -70.78 23.69 39.12
C GLN A 977 -69.97 23.15 37.94
N GLU A 978 -69.87 21.83 37.82
CA GLU A 978 -69.22 21.20 36.68
C GLU A 978 -70.06 21.40 35.41
N LYS A 979 -69.41 21.82 34.32
CA LYS A 979 -70.01 21.92 32.99
C LYS A 979 -69.32 20.92 32.05
N GLY A 980 -70.12 20.09 31.39
CA GLY A 980 -69.60 19.04 30.50
C GLY A 980 -69.04 19.56 29.16
N ILE A 981 -69.52 20.73 28.71
CA ILE A 981 -69.15 21.35 27.44
C ILE A 981 -68.87 22.83 27.70
N ILE A 982 -67.73 23.31 27.19
CA ILE A 982 -67.31 24.72 27.26
C ILE A 982 -67.18 25.23 25.83
N ASN A 983 -67.81 26.36 25.52
CA ASN A 983 -67.64 26.99 24.21
C ASN A 983 -66.53 28.04 24.26
N ARG A 984 -65.85 28.23 23.13
CA ARG A 984 -64.88 29.34 22.97
C ARG A 984 -65.54 30.72 23.15
N SER A 985 -66.85 30.82 22.94
CA SER A 985 -67.63 32.03 23.17
C SER A 985 -67.98 32.30 24.63
N ASP A 986 -67.85 31.30 25.51
CA ASP A 986 -68.20 31.46 26.92
C ASP A 986 -67.27 32.49 27.60
N LEU A 987 -67.79 33.16 28.62
CA LEU A 987 -67.10 34.19 29.40
C LEU A 987 -66.64 33.60 30.74
N LEU A 988 -65.36 33.74 31.06
CA LEU A 988 -64.84 33.52 32.40
C LEU A 988 -65.06 34.77 33.25
N VAL A 989 -65.84 34.64 34.31
CA VAL A 989 -66.30 35.74 35.17
C VAL A 989 -65.58 35.67 36.51
N LYS A 990 -65.20 36.84 37.06
CA LYS A 990 -64.64 36.93 38.42
C LYS A 990 -65.56 36.25 39.44
N PRO A 991 -65.03 35.43 40.36
CA PRO A 991 -65.86 34.68 41.30
C PRO A 991 -66.71 35.59 42.20
N GLU A 992 -66.19 36.74 42.63
CA GLU A 992 -66.93 37.73 43.44
C GLU A 992 -68.14 38.30 42.70
N VAL A 993 -67.98 38.61 41.41
CA VAL A 993 -69.01 39.20 40.55
C VAL A 993 -70.09 38.15 40.23
N ALA A 994 -69.66 36.93 39.93
CA ALA A 994 -70.57 35.81 39.70
C ALA A 994 -71.42 35.51 40.95
N ARG A 995 -70.78 35.48 42.13
CA ARG A 995 -71.46 35.24 43.41
C ARG A 995 -72.49 36.33 43.70
N SER A 996 -72.15 37.60 43.50
CA SER A 996 -73.07 38.71 43.73
C SER A 996 -74.32 38.64 42.86
N GLN A 997 -74.21 38.28 41.57
CA GLN A 997 -75.39 38.13 40.71
C GLN A 997 -76.25 36.92 41.13
N ILE A 998 -75.64 35.77 41.42
CA ILE A 998 -76.37 34.56 41.84
C ILE A 998 -77.11 34.81 43.17
N GLU A 999 -76.49 35.47 44.15
CA GLU A 999 -77.14 35.83 45.41
C GLU A 999 -78.33 36.77 45.21
N VAL A 1000 -78.20 37.78 44.34
CA VAL A 1000 -79.30 38.70 44.00
C VAL A 1000 -80.44 37.97 43.30
N GLU A 1001 -80.15 37.04 42.39
CA GLU A 1001 -81.16 36.24 41.68
C GLU A 1001 -81.85 35.22 42.60
N GLU A 1002 -81.11 34.56 43.49
CA GLU A 1002 -81.68 33.68 44.53
C GLU A 1002 -82.54 34.45 45.52
N GLN A 1003 -82.12 35.65 45.95
CA GLN A 1003 -82.90 36.49 46.86
C GLN A 1003 -84.17 37.00 46.18
N ALA A 1004 -84.10 37.42 44.91
CA ALA A 1004 -85.28 37.78 44.11
C ALA A 1004 -86.21 36.58 43.87
N ALA A 1005 -85.67 35.38 43.66
CA ALA A 1005 -86.44 34.15 43.53
C ALA A 1005 -87.11 33.75 44.85
N ARG A 1006 -86.43 33.89 45.99
CA ARG A 1006 -87.00 33.70 47.34
C ARG A 1006 -88.09 34.71 47.64
N GLU A 1007 -87.91 35.99 47.34
CA GLU A 1007 -88.94 37.03 47.48
C GLU A 1007 -90.15 36.75 46.58
N LYS A 1008 -89.93 36.26 45.35
CA LYS A 1008 -91.00 35.85 44.43
C LYS A 1008 -91.73 34.59 44.92
N ALA A 1009 -91.00 33.62 45.48
CA ALA A 1009 -91.57 32.41 46.08
C ALA A 1009 -92.37 32.72 47.36
N VAL A 1010 -91.91 33.65 48.19
CA VAL A 1010 -92.64 34.16 49.37
C VAL A 1010 -93.91 34.91 48.94
N ARG A 1011 -93.86 35.76 47.91
CA ARG A 1011 -95.06 36.42 47.33
C ARG A 1011 -96.03 35.44 46.65
N LEU A 1012 -95.55 34.31 46.15
CA LEU A 1012 -96.37 33.22 45.61
C LEU A 1012 -96.99 32.37 46.74
N ALA A 1013 -96.29 32.21 47.87
CA ALA A 1013 -96.80 31.56 49.07
C ALA A 1013 -97.85 32.41 49.82
N GLU A 1014 -97.67 33.75 49.89
CA GLU A 1014 -98.64 34.68 50.48
C GLU A 1014 -99.97 34.77 49.68
N ASN A 1015 -99.98 34.38 48.39
CA ASN A 1015 -101.19 34.31 47.56
C ASN A 1015 -101.91 32.95 47.63
N ALA A 1016 -101.38 31.95 48.36
CA ALA A 1016 -101.93 30.60 48.43
C ALA A 1016 -102.75 30.29 49.70
N GLU A 1017 -102.93 31.24 50.63
CA GLU A 1017 -103.70 31.07 51.88
C GLU A 1017 -105.22 31.37 51.78
N SER A 1018 -105.83 31.29 50.58
CA SER A 1018 -107.28 31.47 50.40
C SER A 1018 -107.96 30.45 49.49
N ALA A 1019 -107.65 29.16 49.68
CA ALA A 1019 -108.51 28.04 49.24
C ALA A 1019 -108.18 26.79 50.06
N GLY A 1020 -108.92 26.55 51.15
CA GLY A 1020 -108.64 25.46 52.08
C GLY A 1020 -108.73 24.06 51.48
N TYR A 1021 -107.70 23.25 51.74
CA TYR A 1021 -107.75 21.79 51.91
C TYR A 1021 -106.61 21.35 52.84
N GLU A 1022 -106.90 20.36 53.69
CA GLU A 1022 -106.01 19.76 54.69
C GLU A 1022 -104.82 18.99 54.08
N PHE A 1023 -103.67 19.06 54.75
CA PHE A 1023 -102.50 18.23 54.50
C PHE A 1023 -102.26 17.26 55.67
N THR A 1024 -102.05 15.97 55.38
CA THR A 1024 -101.64 14.96 56.37
C THR A 1024 -100.11 14.83 56.44
N PRO A 1025 -99.50 14.80 57.65
CA PRO A 1025 -98.04 14.80 57.82
C PRO A 1025 -97.43 13.39 57.74
N VAL A 1026 -96.21 13.25 57.20
CA VAL A 1026 -95.46 11.97 57.19
C VAL A 1026 -94.16 11.98 58.02
N SER A 1027 -93.59 13.14 58.37
CA SER A 1027 -92.53 13.19 59.41
C SER A 1027 -92.27 14.60 59.95
N THR A 1028 -92.02 14.70 61.25
CA THR A 1028 -91.64 15.93 61.97
C THR A 1028 -90.17 15.86 62.38
N GLN A 1029 -89.35 16.81 61.93
CA GLN A 1029 -88.02 17.06 62.53
C GLN A 1029 -88.03 18.43 63.21
N THR A 1030 -87.64 18.44 64.49
CA THR A 1030 -87.40 19.66 65.28
C THR A 1030 -86.01 20.19 65.00
N VAL A 1031 -85.92 21.42 64.52
CA VAL A 1031 -84.66 22.16 64.35
C VAL A 1031 -84.69 23.37 65.31
N PRO A 1032 -83.66 23.60 66.13
CA PRO A 1032 -83.64 24.74 67.04
C PRO A 1032 -83.29 26.03 66.30
N ASN A 1033 -84.09 27.08 66.48
CA ASN A 1033 -83.77 28.44 66.05
C ASN A 1033 -83.06 29.24 67.16
N LEU A 1034 -82.29 30.26 66.77
CA LEU A 1034 -81.41 31.08 67.63
C LEU A 1034 -82.12 31.93 68.70
N ASP A 1035 -83.45 31.86 68.82
CA ASP A 1035 -84.26 32.58 69.81
C ASP A 1035 -84.99 31.68 70.82
N GLY A 1036 -84.69 30.37 70.84
CA GLY A 1036 -85.23 29.44 71.84
C GLY A 1036 -86.66 28.98 71.59
N SER A 1037 -87.22 29.25 70.41
CA SER A 1037 -88.50 28.68 69.96
C SER A 1037 -88.30 27.42 69.11
N VAL A 1038 -89.25 26.47 69.17
CA VAL A 1038 -89.24 25.22 68.41
C VAL A 1038 -89.98 25.40 67.09
N GLY A 1039 -89.26 25.40 65.97
CA GLY A 1039 -89.84 25.41 64.62
C GLY A 1039 -90.05 23.99 64.06
N VAL A 1040 -91.22 23.75 63.46
CA VAL A 1040 -91.56 22.49 62.78
C VAL A 1040 -91.47 22.69 61.27
N SER A 1041 -90.66 21.88 60.58
CA SER A 1041 -90.59 21.86 59.11
C SER A 1041 -91.32 20.62 58.56
N SER A 1042 -92.18 20.82 57.55
CA SER A 1042 -93.01 19.78 56.92
C SER A 1042 -92.72 19.71 55.42
N THR A 1043 -92.41 18.52 54.89
CA THR A 1043 -92.21 18.24 53.45
C THR A 1043 -93.48 17.68 52.81
N TYR A 1044 -93.82 18.11 51.58
CA TYR A 1044 -94.91 17.55 50.76
C TYR A 1044 -94.37 17.00 49.43
N ILE A 1045 -94.85 15.81 49.04
CA ILE A 1045 -94.62 15.19 47.72
C ILE A 1045 -95.97 15.13 46.99
N ALA A 1046 -95.98 15.51 45.70
CA ALA A 1046 -97.04 15.17 44.76
C ALA A 1046 -96.43 14.40 43.58
N THR A 1047 -96.84 13.15 43.41
CA THR A 1047 -96.61 12.34 42.21
C THR A 1047 -97.82 12.42 41.28
N PRO A 1048 -97.63 12.67 39.98
CA PRO A 1048 -98.54 12.22 38.94
C PRO A 1048 -98.15 10.84 38.42
N THR A 1049 -99.19 10.02 38.31
CA THR A 1049 -99.36 8.70 37.70
C THR A 1049 -98.71 8.47 36.34
N GLU A 1050 -98.15 7.26 36.16
CA GLU A 1050 -97.72 6.66 34.91
C GLU A 1050 -98.86 6.54 33.87
N LYS A 1051 -98.55 6.92 32.63
CA LYS A 1051 -99.11 6.31 31.42
C LYS A 1051 -97.94 5.86 30.54
N PRO A 1052 -98.06 4.72 29.85
CA PRO A 1052 -96.95 4.06 29.17
C PRO A 1052 -96.58 4.82 27.90
N SER A 1053 -95.35 5.34 27.80
CA SER A 1053 -94.79 5.71 26.51
C SER A 1053 -94.27 4.43 25.86
N SER A 1054 -94.90 4.04 24.76
CA SER A 1054 -94.37 3.01 23.86
C SER A 1054 -93.07 3.53 23.26
N ASP A 1055 -91.94 3.02 23.72
CA ASP A 1055 -90.67 3.32 23.08
C ASP A 1055 -90.71 2.86 21.61
N PRO A 1056 -90.34 3.72 20.65
CA PRO A 1056 -90.31 3.37 19.24
C PRO A 1056 -89.26 2.26 19.01
N LYS A 1057 -89.71 1.11 18.52
CA LYS A 1057 -88.86 -0.08 18.29
C LYS A 1057 -88.15 -0.11 16.94
N PHE A 1058 -88.38 0.89 16.08
CA PHE A 1058 -87.90 0.91 14.71
C PHE A 1058 -87.51 2.34 14.30
N PHE A 1059 -86.34 2.46 13.67
CA PHE A 1059 -85.78 3.72 13.19
C PHE A 1059 -85.33 3.55 11.73
N SER A 1060 -85.76 4.45 10.84
CA SER A 1060 -85.22 4.56 9.48
C SER A 1060 -84.98 6.02 9.11
N MET A 1061 -83.93 6.26 8.33
CA MET A 1061 -83.57 7.60 7.85
C MET A 1061 -83.10 7.56 6.40
N GLU A 1062 -83.40 8.61 5.65
CA GLU A 1062 -82.91 8.84 4.29
C GLU A 1062 -82.45 10.29 4.19
N ALA A 1063 -81.21 10.52 3.74
CA ALA A 1063 -80.63 11.85 3.64
C ALA A 1063 -79.90 12.02 2.31
N MET A 1064 -80.08 13.18 1.66
CA MET A 1064 -79.33 13.54 0.46
C MET A 1064 -77.97 14.15 0.85
N LEU A 1065 -76.89 13.58 0.33
CA LEU A 1065 -75.52 14.01 0.63
C LEU A 1065 -75.00 15.02 -0.39
N ASP A 1066 -74.20 16.00 0.07
CA ASP A 1066 -73.52 16.93 -0.83
C ASP A 1066 -72.36 16.25 -1.56
N THR A 1067 -72.43 16.25 -2.89
CA THR A 1067 -71.44 15.61 -3.78
C THR A 1067 -69.99 16.11 -3.61
N THR A 1068 -69.78 17.29 -2.99
CA THR A 1068 -68.45 17.86 -2.77
C THR A 1068 -67.88 17.62 -1.37
N ARG A 1069 -68.71 17.21 -0.40
CA ARG A 1069 -68.34 17.03 1.02
C ARG A 1069 -68.81 15.71 1.63
N ILE A 1070 -68.95 14.68 0.78
CA ILE A 1070 -69.48 13.35 1.13
C ILE A 1070 -68.83 12.76 2.39
N ASN A 1071 -67.50 12.80 2.51
CA ASN A 1071 -66.81 12.21 3.68
C ASN A 1071 -67.19 12.87 4.99
N ARG A 1072 -67.35 14.20 5.01
CA ARG A 1072 -67.73 14.94 6.21
C ARG A 1072 -69.18 14.64 6.57
N ASP A 1073 -70.09 14.66 5.60
CA ASP A 1073 -71.52 14.50 5.87
C ASP A 1073 -71.85 13.06 6.27
N VAL A 1074 -71.19 12.05 5.69
CA VAL A 1074 -71.29 10.64 6.13
C VAL A 1074 -70.70 10.47 7.53
N GLN A 1075 -69.55 11.08 7.82
CA GLN A 1075 -68.94 11.00 9.14
C GLN A 1075 -69.81 11.66 10.21
N THR A 1076 -70.46 12.78 9.90
CA THR A 1076 -71.44 13.42 10.80
C THR A 1076 -72.66 12.51 11.03
N ILE A 1077 -73.20 11.82 10.02
CA ILE A 1077 -74.31 10.87 10.22
C ILE A 1077 -73.87 9.68 11.08
N VAL A 1078 -72.65 9.18 10.88
CA VAL A 1078 -72.09 8.09 11.69
C VAL A 1078 -71.91 8.53 13.14
N ASP A 1079 -71.29 9.68 13.37
CA ASP A 1079 -70.96 10.14 14.72
C ASP A 1079 -72.19 10.62 15.50
N GLU A 1080 -73.17 11.24 14.84
CA GLU A 1080 -74.35 11.83 15.50
C GLU A 1080 -75.60 10.91 15.51
N ILE A 1081 -75.70 9.93 14.61
CA ILE A 1081 -76.89 9.05 14.53
C ILE A 1081 -76.50 7.58 14.77
N VAL A 1082 -75.55 7.04 13.99
CA VAL A 1082 -75.21 5.60 14.06
C VAL A 1082 -74.59 5.24 15.41
N ARG A 1083 -73.61 6.02 15.88
CA ARG A 1083 -73.01 5.81 17.22
C ARG A 1083 -74.06 5.82 18.31
N ASN A 1084 -75.06 6.71 18.25
CA ASN A 1084 -76.11 6.76 19.26
C ASN A 1084 -77.00 5.50 19.27
N LEU A 1085 -77.21 4.86 18.11
CA LEU A 1085 -77.95 3.60 18.00
C LEU A 1085 -77.10 2.38 18.41
N GLU A 1086 -75.77 2.42 18.25
CA GLU A 1086 -74.84 1.37 18.71
C GLU A 1086 -74.78 1.22 20.24
N HIS A 1087 -75.19 2.23 20.99
CA HIS A 1087 -75.22 2.19 22.47
C HIS A 1087 -76.47 1.46 23.03
N LEU A 1088 -77.36 0.94 22.17
CA LEU A 1088 -78.54 0.18 22.57
C LEU A 1088 -78.25 -1.33 22.57
N ASP A 1089 -78.60 -2.03 23.65
CA ASP A 1089 -78.40 -3.48 23.78
C ASP A 1089 -79.28 -4.28 22.79
N ALA A 1090 -78.67 -5.22 22.06
CA ALA A 1090 -79.30 -6.15 21.12
C ALA A 1090 -79.99 -5.51 19.89
N VAL A 1091 -79.35 -4.53 19.24
CA VAL A 1091 -79.80 -3.94 17.97
C VAL A 1091 -79.07 -4.58 16.77
N GLU A 1092 -79.81 -4.96 15.73
CA GLU A 1092 -79.28 -5.38 14.43
C GLU A 1092 -79.25 -4.17 13.48
N LEU A 1093 -78.05 -3.67 13.18
CA LEU A 1093 -77.82 -2.47 12.36
C LEU A 1093 -77.39 -2.87 10.93
N GLU A 1094 -78.17 -2.48 9.93
CA GLU A 1094 -77.84 -2.63 8.51
C GLU A 1094 -77.60 -1.25 7.86
N LEU A 1095 -76.39 -1.03 7.34
CA LEU A 1095 -76.01 0.20 6.65
C LEU A 1095 -75.90 -0.08 5.15
N SER A 1096 -76.70 0.61 4.33
CA SER A 1096 -76.66 0.50 2.87
C SER A 1096 -76.34 1.85 2.22
N LEU A 1097 -75.36 1.88 1.32
CA LEU A 1097 -75.00 3.06 0.53
C LEU A 1097 -75.44 2.84 -0.91
N ARG A 1098 -76.39 3.66 -1.40
CA ARG A 1098 -76.87 3.61 -2.78
C ARG A 1098 -76.39 4.83 -3.56
N VAL A 1099 -75.69 4.60 -4.67
CA VAL A 1099 -75.24 5.66 -5.58
C VAL A 1099 -75.98 5.52 -6.91
N GLN A 1100 -76.65 6.59 -7.34
CA GLN A 1100 -77.33 6.67 -8.63
C GLN A 1100 -76.81 7.86 -9.43
N ALA A 1101 -76.44 7.63 -10.68
CA ALA A 1101 -76.02 8.68 -11.60
C ALA A 1101 -76.83 8.56 -12.90
N LYS A 1102 -77.36 9.68 -13.37
CA LYS A 1102 -78.04 9.79 -14.66
C LYS A 1102 -77.23 10.71 -15.56
N ALA A 1103 -76.76 10.20 -16.70
CA ALA A 1103 -76.01 10.95 -17.69
C ALA A 1103 -76.83 11.06 -18.98
N ASP A 1104 -77.33 12.25 -19.29
CA ASP A 1104 -78.28 12.47 -20.40
C ASP A 1104 -77.69 12.17 -21.79
N ASN A 1105 -76.35 12.14 -21.92
CA ASN A 1105 -75.62 11.83 -23.16
C ASN A 1105 -74.92 10.45 -23.13
N GLY A 1106 -75.29 9.57 -22.20
CA GLY A 1106 -74.65 8.27 -21.97
C GLY A 1106 -73.32 8.36 -21.21
N ILE A 1107 -72.90 7.26 -20.58
CA ILE A 1107 -71.61 7.17 -19.86
C ILE A 1107 -70.54 6.61 -20.83
N PRO A 1108 -69.43 7.32 -21.08
CA PRO A 1108 -68.39 6.85 -21.99
C PRO A 1108 -67.76 5.51 -21.57
N VAL A 1109 -67.52 4.61 -22.53
CA VAL A 1109 -66.96 3.26 -22.32
C VAL A 1109 -65.69 3.21 -21.46
N PRO A 1110 -64.72 4.15 -21.57
CA PRO A 1110 -63.53 4.14 -20.71
C PRO A 1110 -63.86 4.34 -19.22
N ILE A 1111 -64.89 5.13 -18.92
CA ILE A 1111 -65.34 5.40 -17.54
C ILE A 1111 -66.10 4.19 -16.99
N VAL A 1112 -66.95 3.56 -17.82
CA VAL A 1112 -67.64 2.30 -17.45
C VAL A 1112 -66.64 1.21 -17.07
N ARG A 1113 -65.53 1.06 -17.84
CA ARG A 1113 -64.45 0.12 -17.52
C ARG A 1113 -63.74 0.45 -16.21
N ALA A 1114 -63.34 1.70 -16.03
CA ALA A 1114 -62.62 2.13 -14.83
C ALA A 1114 -63.47 1.96 -13.56
N ILE A 1115 -64.76 2.31 -13.61
CA ILE A 1115 -65.67 2.14 -12.46
C ILE A 1115 -65.90 0.65 -12.17
N SER A 1116 -66.13 -0.17 -13.20
CA SER A 1116 -66.35 -1.62 -13.02
C SER A 1116 -65.13 -2.30 -12.38
N GLU A 1117 -63.92 -1.96 -12.82
CA GLU A 1117 -62.66 -2.52 -12.31
C GLU A 1117 -62.39 -2.07 -10.85
N ASN A 1118 -62.71 -0.81 -10.54
CA ASN A 1118 -62.62 -0.30 -9.16
C ASN A 1118 -63.67 -0.94 -8.23
N CYS A 1119 -64.90 -1.13 -8.69
CA CYS A 1119 -65.94 -1.82 -7.90
C CYS A 1119 -65.52 -3.27 -7.59
N GLN A 1120 -64.91 -3.99 -8.53
CA GLN A 1120 -64.36 -5.32 -8.28
C GLN A 1120 -63.20 -5.30 -7.28
N ASN A 1121 -62.24 -4.38 -7.43
CA ASN A 1121 -61.10 -4.26 -6.51
C ASN A 1121 -61.51 -3.88 -5.09
N LEU A 1122 -62.59 -3.12 -4.93
CA LEU A 1122 -63.16 -2.74 -3.63
C LEU A 1122 -64.15 -3.77 -3.08
N GLY A 1123 -64.36 -4.90 -3.77
CA GLY A 1123 -65.22 -6.00 -3.30
C GLY A 1123 -66.74 -5.77 -3.45
N ILE A 1124 -67.15 -4.77 -4.24
CA ILE A 1124 -68.56 -4.44 -4.49
C ILE A 1124 -69.09 -5.37 -5.59
N LYS A 1125 -70.03 -6.26 -5.22
CA LYS A 1125 -70.51 -7.33 -6.12
C LYS A 1125 -71.80 -7.00 -6.88
N ASP A 1126 -72.55 -5.99 -6.45
CA ASP A 1126 -73.86 -5.64 -7.01
C ASP A 1126 -73.83 -4.23 -7.62
N PHE A 1127 -73.40 -4.15 -8.88
CA PHE A 1127 -73.39 -2.93 -9.68
C PHE A 1127 -73.76 -3.26 -11.14
N ASP A 1128 -74.45 -2.34 -11.82
CA ASP A 1128 -74.96 -2.56 -13.17
C ASP A 1128 -75.04 -1.22 -13.93
N PHE A 1129 -74.88 -1.25 -15.25
CA PHE A 1129 -75.03 -0.09 -16.13
C PHE A 1129 -76.20 -0.38 -17.08
N ARG A 1130 -77.31 0.34 -16.88
CA ARG A 1130 -78.54 0.15 -17.64
C ARG A 1130 -78.79 1.36 -18.54
N ASP A 1131 -79.30 1.10 -19.74
CA ASP A 1131 -79.82 2.13 -20.65
C ASP A 1131 -81.20 2.65 -20.21
#